data_AF-A0A9D7G0M8-F1
#
_entry.id   AF-A0A9D7G0M8-F1
#
_cell.length_a   1.000
_cell.length_b   1.000
_cell.length_c   1.000
_cell.angle_alpha   90.00
_cell.angle_beta   90.00
_cell.angle_gamma   90.00
#
_symmetry.space_group_name_H-M   'P 1'
#
loop_
_entity.id
_entity.type
_entity.pdbx_description
1 polymer ?
#
loop_
_entity_poly.entity_id
_entity_poly.type
_entity_poly.pdbx_seq_one_letter_code
_entity_poly.pdbx_strand_id
1 'polypeptide(L)'
;MKQINHIAPAKTSLSTSVPIILALVMGLAGPTTWAQSSGAPQKGEPITLNFSNADIEVVARTMAAITGRNVVVDPRVKGTINLVSEKPVLPTVAYNQFLAVLRLQGYTVVDAAGLDKVVPEADAKLQGGSVTLADPVAPERLTANQIVTQIFKLNYETAANLVPVLRPLISPNNTINVNTGSNALVITDYADNLRRMGRIIAALDVSNATDIEIIPLQHAIAIDLAPLVLRLMESSGASGPGGQADASFKTTLVAEPRSNALILRAANPARVALVKSLITKLDRPASGANGAAGNIYVVYLKNADATKLATTLRAAVSGEARASATPTAPTAAAAAAGATSASASNQPTTGGQIQADPSTNALIITATEPQYRQLRAVIDKLDSRRAQVFMESLIVEVSADKAAEFGIQWQGALGNAGDSVIGLLGTNFGTGGKNIIDLALKAGSGSSVPGRGFNFGAAQETNGVYVLGFLGRFLEETGSGNVLSTPNLLTLDNEEAKIVVGQNVPFWTGQFTNTGASSGSVNPFQTIERKDVGLTLKFKPQISENGSIKLSVYQEVSNVLASTVNNSSGPTTSKRTIESNVIVEDGAIVVLGGLLQDEYVGGQEKVPGLGDVPVLGNLFKSETRSRKKTNLMVFLRPVVVRDAAATQRLSMDRYEQMRAGQKEAQPSSSIMVPVNEGPKLPAHDAASGAVGAPTKP
;
A
#
# COMPACT_ATOMS: atom_id res chain seq x y z
N MET A 1 -65.92 16.14 -34.59
CA MET A 1 -65.58 15.06 -35.54
C MET A 1 -65.57 13.73 -34.78
N LYS A 2 -66.14 12.65 -35.34
CA LYS A 2 -66.10 11.21 -34.91
C LYS A 2 -66.49 10.91 -33.43
N GLN A 3 -67.66 10.32 -33.10
CA GLN A 3 -68.14 8.93 -33.34
C GLN A 3 -67.09 7.83 -33.04
N ILE A 4 -67.39 6.67 -32.42
CA ILE A 4 -68.63 6.06 -31.86
C ILE A 4 -68.24 4.89 -30.90
N ASN A 5 -69.02 4.61 -29.84
CA ASN A 5 -69.48 3.28 -29.35
C ASN A 5 -70.02 3.39 -27.90
N HIS A 6 -71.28 3.04 -27.61
CA HIS A 6 -71.80 1.69 -27.25
C HIS A 6 -71.29 1.20 -25.87
N ILE A 7 -72.11 0.76 -24.89
CA ILE A 7 -73.48 0.23 -24.85
C ILE A 7 -74.21 0.62 -23.53
N ALA A 8 -75.55 0.63 -23.53
CA ALA A 8 -76.46 0.90 -22.39
C ALA A 8 -76.89 -0.43 -21.69
N PRO A 9 -77.92 -0.58 -20.80
CA PRO A 9 -79.01 0.35 -20.44
C PRO A 9 -79.32 0.51 -18.94
N ALA A 10 -80.17 1.49 -18.62
CA ALA A 10 -80.80 1.60 -17.31
C ALA A 10 -82.23 2.19 -17.40
N LYS A 11 -83.13 1.62 -16.60
CA LYS A 11 -84.42 2.17 -16.12
C LYS A 11 -85.54 2.42 -17.15
N THR A 12 -86.53 1.53 -17.11
CA THR A 12 -87.91 1.78 -17.59
C THR A 12 -88.80 2.26 -16.44
N SER A 13 -89.83 3.02 -16.78
CA SER A 13 -90.81 3.64 -15.86
C SER A 13 -92.25 3.24 -16.22
N LEU A 14 -93.19 3.34 -15.25
CA LEU A 14 -94.66 3.43 -15.46
C LEU A 14 -95.31 2.15 -16.07
N SER A 15 -96.61 1.83 -15.93
CA SER A 15 -97.75 2.32 -15.11
C SER A 15 -98.95 1.35 -15.31
N THR A 16 -100.04 1.51 -14.53
CA THR A 16 -101.47 1.14 -14.85
C THR A 16 -101.87 -0.37 -14.95
N SER A 17 -103.07 -0.84 -14.52
CA SER A 17 -104.21 -0.23 -13.77
C SER A 17 -105.41 -1.18 -13.49
N VAL A 18 -106.34 -0.78 -12.59
CA VAL A 18 -107.81 -1.13 -12.50
C VAL A 18 -108.14 -2.55 -11.97
N PRO A 19 -109.25 -2.84 -11.20
CA PRO A 19 -110.50 -2.09 -10.86
C PRO A 19 -110.72 -1.82 -9.32
N ILE A 20 -111.91 -1.57 -8.70
CA ILE A 20 -113.05 -0.57 -8.82
C ILE A 20 -114.04 -0.74 -7.60
N ILE A 21 -114.77 0.33 -7.13
CA ILE A 21 -115.97 0.35 -6.20
C ILE A 21 -115.74 0.01 -4.69
N LEU A 22 -116.31 0.63 -3.62
CA LEU A 22 -117.41 1.63 -3.39
C LEU A 22 -117.24 2.48 -2.07
N ALA A 23 -117.97 3.62 -1.98
CA ALA A 23 -118.40 4.51 -0.84
C ALA A 23 -117.92 4.29 0.63
N LEU A 24 -117.58 5.30 1.48
CA LEU A 24 -118.29 6.54 1.95
C LEU A 24 -119.55 6.21 2.82
N VAL A 25 -119.70 6.63 4.10
CA VAL A 25 -120.16 7.96 4.61
C VAL A 25 -120.06 8.08 6.17
N MET A 26 -119.98 9.32 6.69
CA MET A 26 -120.08 9.79 8.09
C MET A 26 -121.30 9.30 8.94
N GLY A 27 -121.24 9.40 10.29
CA GLY A 27 -122.47 9.44 11.11
C GLY A 27 -122.37 9.35 12.64
N LEU A 28 -122.30 10.51 13.30
CA LEU A 28 -122.64 10.89 14.70
C LEU A 28 -123.39 9.95 15.69
N ALA A 29 -123.02 10.15 16.97
CA ALA A 29 -123.83 10.05 18.22
C ALA A 29 -124.18 8.67 18.84
N GLY A 30 -124.03 8.58 20.19
CA GLY A 30 -124.48 7.45 21.04
C GLY A 30 -125.86 7.72 21.67
N PRO A 31 -126.19 7.26 22.91
CA PRO A 31 -125.41 6.48 23.89
C PRO A 31 -126.17 5.23 24.43
N THR A 32 -125.78 4.68 25.60
CA THR A 32 -126.49 3.68 26.45
C THR A 32 -126.65 2.25 25.89
N THR A 33 -126.65 1.13 26.64
CA THR A 33 -126.34 0.82 28.06
C THR A 33 -126.07 -0.70 28.23
N TRP A 34 -125.12 -1.08 29.08
CA TRP A 34 -124.99 -2.32 29.88
C TRP A 34 -125.60 -3.67 29.41
N ALA A 35 -124.76 -4.69 29.24
CA ALA A 35 -124.73 -5.92 30.07
C ALA A 35 -123.56 -6.85 29.70
N GLN A 36 -123.05 -7.63 30.67
CA GLN A 36 -121.81 -8.44 30.54
C GLN A 36 -122.08 -9.92 30.24
N SER A 37 -121.11 -10.59 29.58
CA SER A 37 -120.46 -11.78 30.16
C SER A 37 -119.08 -12.08 29.52
N SER A 38 -118.08 -12.21 30.39
CA SER A 38 -116.74 -12.88 30.30
C SER A 38 -116.38 -13.76 29.08
N GLY A 39 -115.12 -13.89 28.64
CA GLY A 39 -113.86 -13.25 29.09
C GLY A 39 -112.62 -14.16 28.96
N ALA A 40 -111.55 -13.69 28.30
CA ALA A 40 -110.21 -14.32 28.25
C ALA A 40 -109.12 -13.24 28.03
N PRO A 41 -107.89 -13.37 28.58
CA PRO A 41 -106.92 -12.27 28.65
C PRO A 41 -106.09 -12.04 27.37
N GLN A 42 -105.65 -10.80 27.14
CA GLN A 42 -104.81 -10.37 26.02
C GLN A 42 -103.31 -10.29 26.39
N LYS A 43 -102.45 -10.20 25.36
CA LYS A 43 -100.98 -10.30 25.47
C LYS A 43 -100.33 -8.90 25.45
N GLY A 44 -99.54 -8.58 26.49
CA GLY A 44 -98.64 -7.41 26.50
C GLY A 44 -98.83 -6.38 27.63
N GLU A 45 -99.72 -6.63 28.58
CA GLU A 45 -99.91 -5.78 29.77
C GLU A 45 -98.65 -5.77 30.68
N PRO A 46 -98.30 -4.64 31.33
CA PRO A 46 -97.18 -4.61 32.26
C PRO A 46 -97.49 -5.37 33.54
N ILE A 47 -96.56 -6.21 34.00
CA ILE A 47 -96.80 -7.22 35.03
C ILE A 47 -95.98 -6.89 36.28
N THR A 48 -96.59 -7.00 37.45
CA THR A 48 -95.90 -6.90 38.73
C THR A 48 -95.32 -8.26 39.11
N LEU A 49 -94.01 -8.35 39.33
CA LEU A 49 -93.33 -9.59 39.71
C LEU A 49 -93.24 -9.67 41.23
N ASN A 50 -93.66 -10.79 41.83
CA ASN A 50 -93.49 -11.06 43.25
C ASN A 50 -93.21 -12.54 43.48
N PHE A 51 -91.97 -12.94 43.25
CA PHE A 51 -91.48 -14.30 43.51
C PHE A 51 -90.48 -14.25 44.67
N SER A 52 -90.93 -14.56 45.88
CA SER A 52 -90.08 -14.68 47.07
C SER A 52 -89.79 -16.16 47.37
N ASN A 53 -88.52 -16.56 47.34
CA ASN A 53 -88.07 -17.95 47.53
C ASN A 53 -88.79 -18.97 46.62
N ALA A 54 -89.10 -18.59 45.38
CA ALA A 54 -89.77 -19.46 44.43
C ALA A 54 -88.77 -20.36 43.70
N ASP A 55 -89.11 -21.63 43.49
CA ASP A 55 -88.27 -22.58 42.73
C ASP A 55 -87.99 -22.07 41.31
N ILE A 56 -86.73 -22.19 40.87
CA ILE A 56 -86.29 -21.73 39.54
C ILE A 56 -87.15 -22.35 38.42
N GLU A 57 -87.57 -23.61 38.54
CA GLU A 57 -88.43 -24.25 37.54
C GLU A 57 -89.82 -23.58 37.43
N VAL A 58 -90.41 -23.20 38.56
CA VAL A 58 -91.72 -22.54 38.62
C VAL A 58 -91.63 -21.13 38.03
N VAL A 59 -90.57 -20.39 38.35
CA VAL A 59 -90.36 -19.05 37.77
C VAL A 59 -90.01 -19.14 36.29
N ALA A 60 -89.20 -20.11 35.85
CA ALA A 60 -88.89 -20.34 34.44
C ALA A 60 -90.16 -20.65 33.63
N ARG A 61 -91.04 -21.53 34.15
CA ARG A 61 -92.29 -21.93 33.49
C ARG A 61 -93.34 -20.81 33.46
N THR A 62 -93.40 -19.97 34.48
CA THR A 62 -94.27 -18.77 34.47
C THR A 62 -93.75 -17.68 33.53
N MET A 63 -92.43 -17.44 33.50
CA MET A 63 -91.79 -16.54 32.52
C MET A 63 -91.95 -17.04 31.08
N ALA A 64 -91.91 -18.36 30.86
CA ALA A 64 -92.21 -18.99 29.57
C ALA A 64 -93.63 -18.65 29.09
N ALA A 65 -94.64 -18.84 29.96
CA ALA A 65 -96.02 -18.51 29.66
C ALA A 65 -96.25 -17.00 29.41
N ILE A 66 -95.63 -16.14 30.23
CA ILE A 66 -95.70 -14.68 30.13
C ILE A 66 -95.07 -14.17 28.82
N THR A 67 -93.91 -14.69 28.43
CA THR A 67 -93.20 -14.27 27.22
C THR A 67 -93.69 -14.97 25.95
N GLY A 68 -94.44 -16.07 26.08
CA GLY A 68 -94.86 -16.93 24.98
C GLY A 68 -93.69 -17.69 24.34
N ARG A 69 -92.69 -18.08 25.15
CA ARG A 69 -91.49 -18.82 24.76
C ARG A 69 -91.53 -20.23 25.31
N ASN A 70 -90.94 -21.18 24.59
CA ASN A 70 -90.81 -22.56 25.07
C ASN A 70 -89.52 -22.69 25.88
N VAL A 71 -89.64 -22.78 27.21
CA VAL A 71 -88.50 -22.94 28.12
C VAL A 71 -88.41 -24.39 28.61
N VAL A 72 -87.21 -24.97 28.59
CA VAL A 72 -86.90 -26.28 29.19
C VAL A 72 -85.80 -26.09 30.24
N VAL A 73 -86.04 -26.59 31.44
CA VAL A 73 -85.11 -26.51 32.57
C VAL A 73 -84.38 -27.84 32.71
N ASP A 74 -83.06 -27.82 32.74
CA ASP A 74 -82.27 -29.03 33.02
C ASP A 74 -82.52 -29.48 34.48
N PRO A 75 -82.72 -30.80 34.75
CA PRO A 75 -82.90 -31.31 36.11
C PRO A 75 -81.80 -30.94 37.12
N ARG A 76 -80.60 -30.57 36.65
CA ARG A 76 -79.46 -30.07 37.46
C ARG A 76 -79.64 -28.64 37.98
N VAL A 77 -80.60 -27.88 37.44
CA VAL A 77 -80.95 -26.54 37.93
C VAL A 77 -81.80 -26.69 39.20
N LYS A 78 -81.19 -26.45 40.36
CA LYS A 78 -81.83 -26.55 41.68
C LYS A 78 -81.54 -25.28 42.48
N GLY A 79 -82.59 -24.74 43.10
CA GLY A 79 -82.50 -23.54 43.90
C GLY A 79 -83.77 -22.71 43.81
N THR A 80 -83.89 -21.78 44.74
CA THR A 80 -84.94 -20.77 44.79
C THR A 80 -84.39 -19.42 44.36
N ILE A 81 -85.22 -18.60 43.74
CA ILE A 81 -84.86 -17.22 43.39
C ILE A 81 -85.82 -16.22 44.02
N ASN A 82 -85.28 -15.03 44.26
CA ASN A 82 -86.03 -13.86 44.72
C ASN A 82 -86.08 -12.84 43.58
N LEU A 83 -87.28 -12.54 43.08
CA LEU A 83 -87.53 -11.62 41.98
C LEU A 83 -88.80 -10.82 42.29
N VAL A 84 -88.60 -9.61 42.82
CA VAL A 84 -89.66 -8.67 43.21
C VAL A 84 -89.50 -7.38 42.40
N SER A 85 -90.60 -6.86 41.87
CA SER A 85 -90.65 -5.56 41.18
C SER A 85 -91.78 -4.71 41.76
N GLU A 86 -91.43 -3.60 42.41
CA GLU A 86 -92.38 -2.66 43.01
C GLU A 86 -93.22 -1.90 41.97
N LYS A 87 -92.74 -1.85 40.72
CA LYS A 87 -93.41 -1.20 39.59
C LYS A 87 -93.77 -2.24 38.53
N PRO A 88 -94.91 -2.10 37.83
CA PRO A 88 -95.25 -2.96 36.70
C PRO A 88 -94.16 -2.88 35.62
N VAL A 89 -93.63 -4.04 35.20
CA VAL A 89 -92.57 -4.16 34.18
C VAL A 89 -93.10 -4.81 32.91
N LEU A 90 -92.58 -4.41 31.75
CA LEU A 90 -92.91 -5.07 30.49
C LEU A 90 -92.37 -6.51 30.48
N PRO A 91 -93.05 -7.48 29.83
CA PRO A 91 -92.60 -8.89 29.77
C PRO A 91 -91.14 -9.10 29.31
N THR A 92 -90.63 -8.24 28.43
CA THR A 92 -89.23 -8.26 27.97
C THR A 92 -88.23 -7.80 29.04
N VAL A 93 -88.62 -6.82 29.86
CA VAL A 93 -87.81 -6.32 30.99
C VAL A 93 -87.83 -7.34 32.13
N ALA A 94 -89.00 -7.91 32.42
CA ALA A 94 -89.18 -9.01 33.37
C ALA A 94 -88.28 -10.21 33.03
N TYR A 95 -88.25 -10.63 31.76
CA TYR A 95 -87.39 -11.71 31.28
C TYR A 95 -85.90 -11.35 31.41
N ASN A 96 -85.49 -10.12 31.10
CA ASN A 96 -84.11 -9.68 31.29
C ASN A 96 -83.68 -9.65 32.77
N GLN A 97 -84.58 -9.28 33.68
CA GLN A 97 -84.37 -9.36 35.13
C GLN A 97 -84.24 -10.82 35.59
N PHE A 98 -85.10 -11.71 35.09
CA PHE A 98 -85.00 -13.15 35.34
C PHE A 98 -83.65 -13.73 34.89
N LEU A 99 -83.17 -13.39 33.68
CA LEU A 99 -81.83 -13.78 33.21
C LEU A 99 -80.71 -13.23 34.11
N ALA A 100 -80.85 -11.99 34.61
CA ALA A 100 -79.87 -11.41 35.54
C ALA A 100 -79.83 -12.16 36.89
N VAL A 101 -80.99 -12.57 37.42
CA VAL A 101 -81.07 -13.34 38.67
C VAL A 101 -80.57 -14.77 38.48
N LEU A 102 -80.85 -15.42 37.35
CA LEU A 102 -80.24 -16.72 37.00
C LEU A 102 -78.71 -16.63 36.98
N ARG A 103 -78.15 -15.58 36.38
CA ARG A 103 -76.71 -15.33 36.33
C ARG A 103 -76.09 -15.21 37.72
N LEU A 104 -76.78 -14.57 38.69
CA LEU A 104 -76.31 -14.49 40.08
C LEU A 104 -76.29 -15.86 40.79
N GLN A 105 -77.07 -16.83 40.30
CA GLN A 105 -77.12 -18.21 40.81
C GLN A 105 -76.24 -19.18 39.99
N GLY A 106 -75.43 -18.71 39.04
CA GLY A 106 -74.55 -19.56 38.21
C GLY A 106 -75.27 -20.33 37.10
N TYR A 107 -76.53 -19.97 36.80
CA TYR A 107 -77.33 -20.54 35.73
C TYR A 107 -77.49 -19.54 34.57
N THR A 108 -77.71 -20.04 33.37
CA THR A 108 -77.93 -19.20 32.18
C THR A 108 -78.94 -19.85 31.24
N VAL A 109 -79.53 -19.04 30.37
CA VAL A 109 -80.39 -19.52 29.29
C VAL A 109 -79.61 -19.52 27.99
N VAL A 110 -79.74 -20.62 27.24
CA VAL A 110 -79.20 -20.77 25.89
C VAL A 110 -80.35 -21.04 24.93
N ASP A 111 -80.47 -20.24 23.87
CA ASP A 111 -81.41 -20.51 22.78
C ASP A 111 -80.83 -21.59 21.87
N ALA A 112 -81.53 -22.71 21.77
CA ALA A 112 -81.21 -23.81 20.87
C ALA A 112 -82.42 -24.10 19.98
N ALA A 113 -82.40 -23.54 18.76
CA ALA A 113 -83.43 -23.73 17.72
C ALA A 113 -84.85 -23.31 18.15
N GLY A 114 -84.99 -22.17 18.83
CA GLY A 114 -86.29 -21.64 19.27
C GLY A 114 -86.81 -22.27 20.57
N LEU A 115 -85.92 -22.95 21.30
CA LEU A 115 -86.14 -23.51 22.63
C LEU A 115 -85.14 -22.90 23.61
N ASP A 116 -85.63 -22.18 24.61
CA ASP A 116 -84.82 -21.59 25.66
C ASP A 116 -84.46 -22.67 26.70
N LYS A 117 -83.20 -23.12 26.73
CA LYS A 117 -82.72 -24.12 27.70
C LYS A 117 -82.07 -23.44 28.90
N VAL A 118 -82.57 -23.68 30.11
CA VAL A 118 -81.93 -23.24 31.35
C VAL A 118 -80.91 -24.30 31.77
N VAL A 119 -79.62 -23.93 31.78
CA VAL A 119 -78.48 -24.82 32.04
C VAL A 119 -77.45 -24.15 32.98
N PRO A 120 -76.58 -24.92 33.66
CA PRO A 120 -75.41 -24.37 34.36
C PRO A 120 -74.49 -23.57 33.41
N GLU A 121 -73.86 -22.49 33.89
CA GLU A 121 -72.91 -21.67 33.10
C GLU A 121 -71.76 -22.51 32.47
N ALA A 122 -71.34 -23.59 33.15
CA ALA A 122 -70.30 -24.49 32.66
C ALA A 122 -70.71 -25.23 31.38
N ASP A 123 -71.93 -25.78 31.33
CA ASP A 123 -72.44 -26.57 30.21
C ASP A 123 -72.88 -25.66 29.03
N ALA A 124 -73.27 -24.41 29.33
CA ALA A 124 -73.69 -23.42 28.35
C ALA A 124 -72.63 -23.09 27.27
N LYS A 125 -71.34 -23.25 27.58
CA LYS A 125 -70.24 -22.99 26.64
C LYS A 125 -70.17 -24.01 25.50
N LEU A 126 -70.64 -25.24 25.75
CA LEU A 126 -70.66 -26.33 24.79
C LEU A 126 -71.97 -26.37 23.97
N GLN A 127 -73.03 -25.78 24.51
CA GLN A 127 -74.37 -25.75 23.89
C GLN A 127 -74.74 -24.38 23.31
N GLY A 128 -73.86 -23.38 23.47
CA GLY A 128 -74.09 -21.97 23.15
C GLY A 128 -74.54 -21.71 21.70
N GLY A 129 -75.36 -20.67 21.53
CA GLY A 129 -75.96 -20.29 20.26
C GLY A 129 -74.98 -19.75 19.21
N SER A 130 -75.53 -19.24 18.11
CA SER A 130 -74.81 -18.85 16.89
C SER A 130 -73.55 -18.01 17.12
N VAL A 131 -72.43 -18.47 16.55
CA VAL A 131 -71.18 -17.70 16.49
C VAL A 131 -71.41 -16.50 15.57
N THR A 132 -71.19 -15.29 16.09
CA THR A 132 -71.29 -14.05 15.31
C THR A 132 -69.90 -13.48 15.04
N LEU A 133 -69.69 -13.02 13.81
CA LEU A 133 -68.51 -12.24 13.47
C LEU A 133 -68.72 -10.80 13.96
N ALA A 134 -67.77 -10.23 14.70
CA ALA A 134 -67.86 -8.84 15.13
C ALA A 134 -67.56 -7.90 13.96
N ASP A 135 -68.59 -7.32 13.36
CA ASP A 135 -68.43 -6.13 12.51
C ASP A 135 -68.68 -4.88 13.39
N PRO A 136 -67.69 -4.00 13.61
CA PRO A 136 -67.75 -2.96 14.66
C PRO A 136 -68.82 -1.87 14.47
N VAL A 137 -69.58 -1.88 13.37
CA VAL A 137 -70.52 -0.81 12.99
C VAL A 137 -72.00 -1.18 13.21
N ALA A 138 -72.33 -2.45 13.52
CA ALA A 138 -73.72 -2.91 13.65
C ALA A 138 -74.02 -3.63 14.98
N PRO A 139 -74.53 -2.92 16.02
CA PRO A 139 -74.99 -3.57 17.25
C PRO A 139 -76.39 -4.18 17.06
N GLU A 140 -76.44 -5.39 16.49
CA GLU A 140 -77.69 -6.16 16.44
C GLU A 140 -78.25 -6.52 17.84
N ARG A 141 -79.51 -6.99 17.85
CA ARG A 141 -80.37 -7.25 19.02
C ARG A 141 -79.91 -8.41 19.93
N LEU A 142 -78.64 -8.45 20.31
CA LEU A 142 -78.16 -9.35 21.35
C LEU A 142 -78.73 -8.94 22.71
N THR A 143 -79.42 -9.89 23.36
CA THR A 143 -79.98 -9.73 24.70
C THR A 143 -78.85 -9.67 25.73
N ALA A 144 -78.86 -8.61 26.55
CA ALA A 144 -77.81 -8.26 27.53
C ALA A 144 -77.21 -9.44 28.32
N ASN A 145 -78.06 -10.36 28.78
CA ASN A 145 -77.74 -11.39 29.76
C ASN A 145 -77.60 -12.82 29.19
N GLN A 146 -77.37 -12.97 27.88
CA GLN A 146 -77.07 -14.28 27.26
C GLN A 146 -75.56 -14.43 26.98
N ILE A 147 -75.05 -15.67 27.07
CA ILE A 147 -73.68 -16.02 26.71
C ILE A 147 -73.60 -16.26 25.20
N VAL A 148 -72.62 -15.62 24.54
CA VAL A 148 -72.40 -15.70 23.10
C VAL A 148 -70.91 -15.91 22.84
N THR A 149 -70.56 -16.57 21.74
CA THR A 149 -69.17 -16.64 21.24
C THR A 149 -69.01 -15.68 20.07
N GLN A 150 -68.06 -14.75 20.18
CA GLN A 150 -67.80 -13.71 19.19
C GLN A 150 -66.33 -13.71 18.77
N ILE A 151 -66.09 -13.47 17.48
CA ILE A 151 -64.74 -13.40 16.89
C ILE A 151 -64.40 -11.95 16.59
N PHE A 152 -63.32 -11.45 17.20
CA PHE A 152 -62.73 -10.14 16.92
C PHE A 152 -61.47 -10.31 16.09
N LYS A 153 -61.40 -9.68 14.92
CA LYS A 153 -60.20 -9.65 14.07
C LYS A 153 -59.43 -8.35 14.32
N LEU A 154 -58.11 -8.44 14.46
CA LEU A 154 -57.20 -7.30 14.66
C LEU A 154 -56.41 -7.01 13.38
N ASN A 155 -56.17 -5.73 13.09
CA ASN A 155 -55.51 -5.29 11.85
C ASN A 155 -54.09 -4.78 12.07
N TYR A 156 -53.81 -4.19 13.24
CA TYR A 156 -52.56 -3.49 13.54
C TYR A 156 -51.82 -4.10 14.73
N GLU A 157 -52.53 -4.48 15.79
CA GLU A 157 -51.95 -5.12 16.97
C GLU A 157 -52.05 -6.65 16.89
N THR A 158 -51.15 -7.38 17.55
CA THR A 158 -51.20 -8.85 17.55
C THR A 158 -52.11 -9.40 18.65
N ALA A 159 -52.94 -10.38 18.30
CA ALA A 159 -53.91 -11.01 19.22
C ALA A 159 -53.25 -11.59 20.48
N ALA A 160 -52.00 -12.07 20.38
CA ALA A 160 -51.24 -12.57 21.53
C ALA A 160 -50.95 -11.47 22.57
N ASN A 161 -50.63 -10.25 22.13
CA ASN A 161 -50.29 -9.11 22.99
C ASN A 161 -51.49 -8.61 23.81
N LEU A 162 -52.72 -8.78 23.30
CA LEU A 162 -53.93 -8.33 23.99
C LEU A 162 -54.47 -9.31 25.05
N VAL A 163 -54.11 -10.61 25.00
CA VAL A 163 -54.61 -11.60 25.99
C VAL A 163 -54.32 -11.22 27.45
N PRO A 164 -53.09 -10.79 27.84
CA PRO A 164 -52.81 -10.43 29.23
C PRO A 164 -53.65 -9.25 29.72
N VAL A 165 -53.99 -8.31 28.84
CA VAL A 165 -54.81 -7.12 29.14
C VAL A 165 -56.30 -7.47 29.23
N LEU A 166 -56.78 -8.39 28.38
CA LEU A 166 -58.19 -8.78 28.30
C LEU A 166 -58.60 -9.87 29.29
N ARG A 167 -57.68 -10.76 29.70
CA ARG A 167 -57.97 -11.89 30.61
C ARG A 167 -58.61 -11.49 31.95
N PRO A 168 -58.19 -10.40 32.64
CA PRO A 168 -58.83 -9.97 33.90
C PRO A 168 -60.25 -9.39 33.73
N LEU A 169 -60.69 -9.14 32.49
CA LEU A 169 -61.96 -8.47 32.19
C LEU A 169 -63.10 -9.44 31.86
N ILE A 170 -62.86 -10.75 31.90
CA ILE A 170 -63.82 -11.81 31.54
C ILE A 170 -64.42 -12.46 32.80
N SER A 171 -65.65 -12.99 32.69
CA SER A 171 -66.26 -13.80 33.76
C SER A 171 -65.30 -14.93 34.21
N PRO A 172 -65.09 -15.20 35.51
CA PRO A 172 -64.08 -16.16 35.99
C PRO A 172 -64.15 -17.58 35.42
N ASN A 173 -65.29 -17.97 34.82
CA ASN A 173 -65.50 -19.27 34.20
C ASN A 173 -65.26 -19.29 32.67
N ASN A 174 -65.12 -18.13 32.03
CA ASN A 174 -65.17 -17.97 30.56
C ASN A 174 -63.77 -17.88 29.92
N THR A 175 -63.67 -18.19 28.62
CA THR A 175 -62.38 -18.43 27.93
C THR A 175 -62.10 -17.45 26.78
N ILE A 176 -60.82 -17.16 26.57
CA ILE A 176 -60.27 -16.53 25.35
C ILE A 176 -59.45 -17.59 24.61
N ASN A 177 -59.65 -17.71 23.30
CA ASN A 177 -58.71 -18.40 22.43
C ASN A 177 -58.13 -17.42 21.40
N VAL A 178 -56.83 -17.49 21.17
CA VAL A 178 -56.14 -16.73 20.11
C VAL A 178 -55.99 -17.62 18.89
N ASN A 179 -56.47 -17.16 17.75
CA ASN A 179 -56.04 -17.68 16.46
C ASN A 179 -54.90 -16.79 15.94
N THR A 180 -53.66 -17.27 16.10
CA THR A 180 -52.46 -16.57 15.64
C THR A 180 -52.34 -16.51 14.12
N GLY A 181 -52.95 -17.45 13.39
CA GLY A 181 -52.90 -17.51 11.93
C GLY A 181 -53.79 -16.47 11.25
N SER A 182 -54.94 -16.14 11.85
CA SER A 182 -55.87 -15.11 11.33
C SER A 182 -55.84 -13.78 12.09
N ASN A 183 -54.92 -13.65 13.06
CA ASN A 183 -54.83 -12.54 14.01
C ASN A 183 -56.18 -12.20 14.67
N ALA A 184 -56.86 -13.21 15.19
CA ALA A 184 -58.21 -13.09 15.73
C ALA A 184 -58.33 -13.62 17.16
N LEU A 185 -59.14 -12.93 17.97
CA LEU A 185 -59.54 -13.31 19.32
C LEU A 185 -60.94 -13.93 19.27
N VAL A 186 -61.06 -15.18 19.70
CA VAL A 186 -62.36 -15.84 19.92
C VAL A 186 -62.67 -15.73 21.41
N ILE A 187 -63.74 -15.04 21.74
CA ILE A 187 -64.14 -14.73 23.13
C ILE A 187 -65.56 -15.23 23.35
N THR A 188 -65.75 -16.05 24.38
CA THR A 188 -67.07 -16.52 24.81
C THR A 188 -67.43 -15.85 26.13
N ASP A 189 -68.39 -14.93 26.14
CA ASP A 189 -68.85 -14.27 27.38
C ASP A 189 -70.27 -13.71 27.22
N TYR A 190 -70.80 -13.08 28.27
CA TYR A 190 -72.07 -12.36 28.23
C TYR A 190 -72.05 -11.21 27.21
N ALA A 191 -73.14 -11.05 26.46
CA ALA A 191 -73.26 -10.07 25.38
C ALA A 191 -72.88 -8.63 25.78
N ASP A 192 -73.24 -8.18 26.99
CA ASP A 192 -72.85 -6.85 27.48
C ASP A 192 -71.36 -6.72 27.78
N ASN A 193 -70.69 -7.79 28.23
CA ASN A 193 -69.25 -7.76 28.44
C ASN A 193 -68.50 -7.79 27.10
N LEU A 194 -68.95 -8.59 26.14
CA LEU A 194 -68.40 -8.59 24.77
C LEU A 194 -68.49 -7.19 24.13
N ARG A 195 -69.59 -6.45 24.31
CA ARG A 195 -69.70 -5.04 23.86
C ARG A 195 -68.67 -4.12 24.53
N ARG A 196 -68.41 -4.29 25.83
CA ARG A 196 -67.39 -3.54 26.56
C ARG A 196 -65.98 -3.87 26.04
N MET A 197 -65.69 -5.15 25.88
CA MET A 197 -64.41 -5.65 25.38
C MET A 197 -64.14 -5.22 23.94
N GLY A 198 -65.14 -5.26 23.05
CA GLY A 198 -65.02 -4.80 21.66
C GLY A 198 -64.59 -3.33 21.56
N ARG A 199 -65.08 -2.46 22.45
CA ARG A 199 -64.62 -1.05 22.53
C ARG A 199 -63.16 -0.92 22.99
N ILE A 200 -62.73 -1.77 23.92
CA ILE A 200 -61.34 -1.78 24.40
C ILE A 200 -60.41 -2.29 23.29
N ILE A 201 -60.81 -3.37 22.60
CA ILE A 201 -60.09 -3.93 21.45
C ILE A 201 -59.94 -2.87 20.34
N ALA A 202 -61.03 -2.21 19.95
CA ALA A 202 -61.00 -1.18 18.90
C ALA A 202 -60.19 0.08 19.29
N ALA A 203 -60.02 0.36 20.59
CA ALA A 203 -59.18 1.45 21.07
C ALA A 203 -57.68 1.09 21.14
N LEU A 204 -57.34 -0.21 21.18
CA LEU A 204 -55.97 -0.72 21.23
C LEU A 204 -55.45 -1.16 19.85
N ASP A 205 -56.33 -1.54 18.92
CA ASP A 205 -55.99 -1.88 17.52
C ASP A 205 -55.75 -0.61 16.68
N VAL A 206 -54.69 0.14 17.01
CA VAL A 206 -54.28 1.38 16.32
C VAL A 206 -53.00 1.19 15.51
N SER A 207 -52.91 1.86 14.35
CA SER A 207 -51.75 1.75 13.46
C SER A 207 -50.48 2.39 14.04
N ASN A 208 -49.57 1.55 14.55
CA ASN A 208 -48.24 1.97 15.01
C ASN A 208 -47.17 2.01 13.90
N ALA A 209 -47.52 1.71 12.65
CA ALA A 209 -46.57 1.69 11.54
C ALA A 209 -46.19 3.13 11.07
N THR A 210 -44.89 3.43 11.05
CA THR A 210 -44.35 4.60 10.33
C THR A 210 -43.71 4.20 9.00
N ASP A 211 -43.86 5.07 8.00
CA ASP A 211 -43.41 4.83 6.63
C ASP A 211 -41.88 4.63 6.48
N ILE A 212 -41.49 4.08 5.33
CA ILE A 212 -40.09 3.95 4.91
C ILE A 212 -39.62 5.31 4.36
N GLU A 213 -38.48 5.80 4.83
CA GLU A 213 -37.89 7.04 4.33
C GLU A 213 -36.51 6.82 3.71
N ILE A 214 -36.22 7.56 2.63
CA ILE A 214 -34.97 7.50 1.88
C ILE A 214 -34.20 8.80 2.10
N ILE A 215 -32.99 8.70 2.64
CA ILE A 215 -32.12 9.85 2.96
C ILE A 215 -30.88 9.78 2.07
N PRO A 216 -30.73 10.63 1.05
CA PRO A 216 -29.51 10.70 0.24
C PRO A 216 -28.36 11.35 1.01
N LEU A 217 -27.12 10.90 0.78
CA LEU A 217 -25.90 11.43 1.39
C LEU A 217 -25.04 12.18 0.36
N GLN A 218 -24.47 13.32 0.75
CA GLN A 218 -23.68 14.18 -0.16
C GLN A 218 -22.16 13.98 -0.04
N HIS A 219 -21.65 13.62 1.14
CA HIS A 219 -20.22 13.56 1.44
C HIS A 219 -19.78 12.21 2.01
N ALA A 220 -20.61 11.61 2.85
CA ALA A 220 -20.34 10.32 3.47
C ALA A 220 -20.87 9.15 2.61
N ILE A 221 -20.24 7.98 2.78
CA ILE A 221 -20.60 6.74 2.07
C ILE A 221 -21.68 6.00 2.88
N ALA A 222 -22.78 5.63 2.23
CA ALA A 222 -23.92 4.96 2.87
C ALA A 222 -23.53 3.63 3.55
N ILE A 223 -22.63 2.86 2.93
CA ILE A 223 -22.09 1.60 3.47
C ILE A 223 -21.39 1.81 4.82
N ASP A 224 -20.64 2.89 4.98
CA ASP A 224 -19.85 3.16 6.20
C ASP A 224 -20.71 3.78 7.30
N LEU A 225 -21.67 4.65 6.95
CA LEU A 225 -22.57 5.27 7.93
C LEU A 225 -23.63 4.32 8.49
N ALA A 226 -24.18 3.40 7.68
CA ALA A 226 -25.25 2.50 8.13
C ALA A 226 -24.92 1.71 9.43
N PRO A 227 -23.79 0.99 9.55
CA PRO A 227 -23.45 0.25 10.77
C PRO A 227 -23.10 1.19 11.94
N LEU A 228 -22.51 2.37 11.68
CA LEU A 228 -22.16 3.34 12.71
C LEU A 228 -23.42 3.95 13.35
N VAL A 229 -24.39 4.35 12.52
CA VAL A 229 -25.69 4.88 12.99
C VAL A 229 -26.48 3.78 13.72
N LEU A 230 -26.57 2.56 13.15
CA LEU A 230 -27.26 1.44 13.80
C LEU A 230 -26.67 1.13 15.19
N ARG A 231 -25.33 1.12 15.33
CA ARG A 231 -24.66 0.90 16.61
C ARG A 231 -24.93 2.00 17.64
N LEU A 232 -25.05 3.26 17.21
CA LEU A 232 -25.44 4.37 18.08
C LEU A 232 -26.90 4.24 18.52
N MET A 233 -27.80 3.76 17.66
CA MET A 233 -29.23 3.59 17.97
C MET A 233 -29.54 2.43 18.91
N GLU A 234 -28.89 1.27 18.74
CA GLU A 234 -29.17 0.07 19.52
C GLU A 234 -28.48 0.10 20.92
N SER A 235 -27.68 1.14 21.19
CA SER A 235 -26.88 1.28 22.41
C SER A 235 -27.65 1.43 23.74
N SER A 236 -28.99 1.41 23.71
CA SER A 236 -29.87 1.55 24.88
C SER A 236 -30.89 0.41 25.09
N GLY A 237 -30.71 -0.73 24.41
CA GLY A 237 -31.58 -1.92 24.57
C GLY A 237 -30.86 -3.06 25.29
N ALA A 238 -31.13 -3.27 26.58
CA ALA A 238 -30.49 -4.33 27.36
C ALA A 238 -31.00 -5.73 26.96
N SER A 239 -30.23 -6.45 26.13
CA SER A 239 -30.45 -7.86 25.79
C SER A 239 -29.96 -8.80 26.91
N GLY A 240 -30.73 -8.87 28.00
CA GLY A 240 -30.53 -9.90 29.03
C GLY A 240 -30.83 -11.31 28.50
N PRO A 241 -30.07 -12.35 28.88
CA PRO A 241 -30.32 -13.71 28.39
C PRO A 241 -31.67 -14.25 28.92
N GLY A 242 -32.58 -14.59 28.01
CA GLY A 242 -33.85 -15.28 28.33
C GLY A 242 -35.13 -14.45 28.21
N GLY A 243 -35.03 -13.13 27.99
CA GLY A 243 -36.20 -12.29 27.65
C GLY A 243 -36.44 -12.28 26.14
N GLN A 244 -37.60 -12.76 25.69
CA GLN A 244 -37.98 -12.70 24.27
C GLN A 244 -38.36 -11.26 23.91
N ALA A 245 -37.36 -10.48 23.48
CA ALA A 245 -37.50 -9.06 23.24
C ALA A 245 -38.55 -8.75 22.16
N ASP A 246 -39.41 -7.77 22.44
CA ASP A 246 -40.45 -7.32 21.52
C ASP A 246 -39.82 -6.69 20.27
N ALA A 247 -39.78 -7.47 19.19
CA ALA A 247 -39.13 -7.11 17.93
C ALA A 247 -39.88 -6.02 17.14
N SER A 248 -41.02 -5.53 17.65
CA SER A 248 -41.91 -4.58 17.00
C SER A 248 -41.35 -3.15 16.96
N PHE A 249 -40.42 -2.79 17.86
CA PHE A 249 -39.88 -1.43 18.00
C PHE A 249 -38.47 -1.22 17.43
N LYS A 250 -37.87 -2.23 16.80
CA LYS A 250 -36.51 -2.14 16.25
C LYS A 250 -36.43 -1.15 15.07
N THR A 251 -35.40 -0.31 15.06
CA THR A 251 -35.14 0.58 13.92
C THR A 251 -34.21 -0.10 12.93
N THR A 252 -34.65 -0.29 11.70
CA THR A 252 -33.84 -0.91 10.64
C THR A 252 -33.31 0.15 9.69
N LEU A 253 -32.01 0.11 9.44
CA LEU A 253 -31.30 1.01 8.52
C LEU A 253 -30.55 0.17 7.49
N VAL A 254 -30.75 0.47 6.20
CA VAL A 254 -30.13 -0.26 5.08
C VAL A 254 -29.48 0.74 4.13
N ALA A 255 -28.25 0.46 3.67
CA ALA A 255 -27.58 1.28 2.66
C ALA A 255 -27.98 0.83 1.24
N GLU A 256 -28.37 1.78 0.38
CA GLU A 256 -28.45 1.61 -1.08
C GLU A 256 -27.15 2.21 -1.68
N PRO A 257 -26.24 1.39 -2.22
CA PRO A 257 -24.88 1.82 -2.58
C PRO A 257 -24.79 2.53 -3.94
N ARG A 258 -25.82 2.45 -4.78
CA ARG A 258 -25.84 2.96 -6.16
C ARG A 258 -26.35 4.40 -6.23
N SER A 259 -27.26 4.79 -5.34
CA SER A 259 -27.73 6.17 -5.14
C SER A 259 -27.11 6.86 -3.92
N ASN A 260 -26.20 6.18 -3.20
CA ASN A 260 -25.59 6.62 -1.95
C ASN A 260 -26.64 7.12 -0.93
N ALA A 261 -27.66 6.30 -0.70
CA ALA A 261 -28.79 6.65 0.16
C ALA A 261 -28.97 5.66 1.31
N LEU A 262 -29.48 6.14 2.43
CA LEU A 262 -29.89 5.35 3.58
C LEU A 262 -31.40 5.17 3.58
N ILE A 263 -31.85 3.91 3.57
CA ILE A 263 -33.24 3.53 3.71
C ILE A 263 -33.50 3.27 5.19
N LEU A 264 -34.34 4.10 5.79
CA LEU A 264 -34.69 4.10 7.21
C LEU A 264 -36.13 3.63 7.41
N ARG A 265 -36.32 2.70 8.35
CA ARG A 265 -37.63 2.35 8.91
C ARG A 265 -37.49 2.28 10.43
N ALA A 266 -38.21 3.16 11.13
CA ALA A 266 -38.34 3.12 12.59
C ALA A 266 -39.77 2.70 12.98
N ALA A 267 -40.06 2.67 14.28
CA ALA A 267 -41.41 2.43 14.84
C ALA A 267 -42.01 3.70 15.49
N ASN A 268 -41.37 4.86 15.36
CA ASN A 268 -41.81 6.11 15.98
C ASN A 268 -41.24 7.31 15.19
N PRO A 269 -42.05 8.33 14.83
CA PRO A 269 -41.59 9.48 14.05
C PRO A 269 -40.50 10.31 14.75
N ALA A 270 -40.46 10.33 16.09
CA ALA A 270 -39.40 11.00 16.85
C ALA A 270 -38.03 10.32 16.65
N ARG A 271 -37.99 8.98 16.47
CA ARG A 271 -36.74 8.27 16.15
C ARG A 271 -36.27 8.61 14.73
N VAL A 272 -37.20 8.77 13.77
CA VAL A 272 -36.87 9.19 12.39
C VAL A 272 -36.21 10.58 12.40
N ALA A 273 -36.77 11.53 13.14
CA ALA A 273 -36.20 12.88 13.30
C ALA A 273 -34.81 12.87 13.95
N LEU A 274 -34.60 12.03 14.99
CA LEU A 274 -33.30 11.86 15.64
C LEU A 274 -32.26 11.36 14.63
N VAL A 275 -32.56 10.28 13.90
CA VAL A 275 -31.65 9.67 12.92
C VAL A 275 -31.28 10.64 11.80
N LYS A 276 -32.25 11.39 11.27
CA LYS A 276 -31.97 12.50 10.34
C LYS A 276 -30.96 13.48 10.91
N SER A 277 -31.19 13.99 12.13
CA SER A 277 -30.30 14.97 12.76
C SER A 277 -28.89 14.42 13.02
N LEU A 278 -28.76 13.11 13.25
CA LEU A 278 -27.47 12.42 13.40
C LEU A 278 -26.77 12.27 12.05
N ILE A 279 -27.50 11.85 11.00
CA ILE A 279 -26.99 11.77 9.63
C ILE A 279 -26.49 13.14 9.17
N THR A 280 -27.25 14.22 9.33
CA THR A 280 -26.82 15.58 8.93
C THR A 280 -25.59 16.08 9.71
N LYS A 281 -25.33 15.55 10.92
CA LYS A 281 -24.10 15.85 11.69
C LYS A 281 -22.89 15.04 11.23
N LEU A 282 -23.11 13.86 10.65
CA LEU A 282 -22.08 12.93 10.18
C LEU A 282 -21.75 13.10 8.69
N ASP A 283 -22.73 13.50 7.86
CA ASP A 283 -22.59 13.81 6.44
C ASP A 283 -21.96 15.20 6.24
N ARG A 284 -20.75 15.36 6.76
CA ARG A 284 -19.91 16.56 6.62
C ARG A 284 -18.80 16.30 5.61
N PRO A 285 -18.33 17.33 4.89
CA PRO A 285 -17.17 17.18 4.01
C PRO A 285 -15.95 16.73 4.83
N ALA A 286 -15.20 15.76 4.31
CA ALA A 286 -14.04 15.20 5.00
C ALA A 286 -12.99 16.29 5.28
N SER A 287 -12.78 16.62 6.55
CA SER A 287 -11.95 17.74 7.00
C SER A 287 -10.44 17.43 7.01
N GLY A 288 -9.96 16.65 6.03
CA GLY A 288 -8.55 16.33 5.83
C GLY A 288 -7.96 17.16 4.68
N ALA A 289 -6.66 17.46 4.75
CA ALA A 289 -5.98 18.32 3.76
C ALA A 289 -6.01 17.78 2.31
N ASN A 290 -6.32 16.49 2.13
CA ASN A 290 -6.39 15.81 0.83
C ASN A 290 -7.76 15.86 0.12
N GLY A 291 -8.83 16.32 0.78
CA GLY A 291 -10.17 16.34 0.19
C GLY A 291 -10.59 15.00 -0.44
N ALA A 292 -11.06 15.04 -1.70
CA ALA A 292 -11.57 13.88 -2.43
C ALA A 292 -10.52 12.78 -2.75
N ALA A 293 -9.22 13.02 -2.53
CA ALA A 293 -8.17 12.02 -2.74
C ALA A 293 -8.06 10.99 -1.59
N GLY A 294 -8.73 11.22 -0.46
CA GLY A 294 -8.76 10.30 0.68
C GLY A 294 -7.36 10.00 1.23
N ASN A 295 -7.09 8.73 1.53
CA ASN A 295 -5.88 8.24 2.19
C ASN A 295 -4.64 8.13 1.27
N ILE A 296 -4.65 8.74 0.07
CA ILE A 296 -3.55 8.69 -0.90
C ILE A 296 -2.85 10.05 -0.97
N TYR A 297 -1.55 10.07 -0.67
CA TYR A 297 -0.71 11.28 -0.65
C TYR A 297 0.41 11.16 -1.68
N VAL A 298 0.68 12.23 -2.42
CA VAL A 298 1.82 12.30 -3.35
C VAL A 298 2.86 13.27 -2.79
N VAL A 299 4.11 12.80 -2.66
CA VAL A 299 5.24 13.58 -2.12
C VAL A 299 6.35 13.62 -3.15
N TYR A 300 6.61 14.81 -3.69
CA TYR A 300 7.74 15.05 -4.59
C TYR A 300 9.04 15.18 -3.79
N LEU A 301 10.08 14.44 -4.19
CA LEU A 301 11.40 14.47 -3.55
C LEU A 301 12.32 15.46 -4.26
N LYS A 302 13.14 16.18 -3.48
CA LYS A 302 14.02 17.25 -3.98
C LYS A 302 15.46 16.78 -4.20
N ASN A 303 15.95 15.88 -3.36
CA ASN A 303 17.35 15.46 -3.28
C ASN A 303 17.52 13.93 -3.40
N ALA A 304 16.56 13.18 -2.85
CA ALA A 304 16.59 11.72 -2.80
C ALA A 304 15.87 11.05 -3.99
N ASP A 305 16.26 9.82 -4.29
CA ASP A 305 15.69 8.97 -5.33
C ASP A 305 14.46 8.20 -4.78
N ALA A 306 13.31 8.40 -5.41
CA ALA A 306 12.05 7.78 -5.02
C ALA A 306 12.13 6.24 -4.92
N THR A 307 12.89 5.58 -5.79
CA THR A 307 13.00 4.11 -5.79
C THR A 307 13.75 3.60 -4.56
N LYS A 308 14.83 4.29 -4.19
CA LYS A 308 15.65 4.00 -2.99
C LYS A 308 14.95 4.38 -1.69
N LEU A 309 14.13 5.45 -1.70
CA LEU A 309 13.29 5.79 -0.54
C LEU A 309 12.07 4.86 -0.38
N ALA A 310 11.38 4.49 -1.46
CA ALA A 310 10.22 3.59 -1.35
C ALA A 310 10.63 2.20 -0.80
N THR A 311 11.80 1.69 -1.20
CA THR A 311 12.33 0.42 -0.69
C THR A 311 12.70 0.49 0.79
N THR A 312 13.38 1.54 1.23
CA THR A 312 13.74 1.73 2.66
C THR A 312 12.53 2.01 3.55
N LEU A 313 11.59 2.85 3.13
CA LEU A 313 10.36 3.13 3.89
C LEU A 313 9.44 1.89 3.96
N ARG A 314 9.35 1.10 2.88
CA ARG A 314 8.61 -0.18 2.89
C ARG A 314 9.25 -1.21 3.82
N ALA A 315 10.58 -1.25 3.90
CA ALA A 315 11.28 -2.09 4.88
C ALA A 315 10.99 -1.65 6.32
N ALA A 316 10.95 -0.35 6.61
CA ALA A 316 10.56 0.16 7.94
C ALA A 316 9.12 -0.23 8.31
N VAL A 317 8.14 0.05 7.45
CA VAL A 317 6.71 -0.22 7.72
C VAL A 317 6.41 -1.73 7.80
N SER A 318 7.08 -2.57 7.00
CA SER A 318 6.90 -4.03 7.07
C SER A 318 7.70 -4.71 8.19
N GLY A 319 8.75 -4.06 8.71
CA GLY A 319 9.45 -4.49 9.92
C GLY A 319 8.54 -4.44 11.15
N GLU A 320 7.78 -3.36 11.30
CA GLU A 320 6.75 -3.18 12.35
C GLU A 320 5.74 -4.35 12.33
N ALA A 321 5.30 -4.76 11.14
CA ALA A 321 4.32 -5.84 10.95
C ALA A 321 4.88 -7.27 11.17
N ARG A 322 6.20 -7.43 11.30
CA ARG A 322 6.83 -8.73 11.61
C ARG A 322 7.11 -8.95 13.10
N ALA A 323 7.04 -7.91 13.93
CA ALA A 323 7.27 -8.00 15.37
C ALA A 323 6.15 -8.77 16.13
N SER A 324 5.02 -9.06 15.47
CA SER A 324 3.86 -9.77 16.03
C SER A 324 3.68 -11.22 15.52
N ALA A 325 4.69 -11.79 14.84
CA ALA A 325 4.71 -13.20 14.45
C ALA A 325 5.73 -13.99 15.29
N THR A 326 5.23 -14.80 16.23
CA THR A 326 6.03 -15.69 17.09
C THR A 326 6.83 -16.69 16.24
N PRO A 327 8.14 -16.87 16.46
CA PRO A 327 8.96 -17.77 15.64
C PRO A 327 8.78 -19.24 16.05
N THR A 328 7.96 -19.99 15.31
CA THR A 328 7.98 -21.46 15.36
C THR A 328 9.15 -21.98 14.52
N ALA A 329 9.97 -22.87 15.09
CA ALA A 329 11.23 -23.32 14.51
C ALA A 329 11.06 -24.16 13.21
N PRO A 330 11.99 -24.06 12.25
CA PRO A 330 11.97 -24.88 11.04
C PRO A 330 12.59 -26.27 11.27
N THR A 331 11.82 -27.32 11.02
CA THR A 331 12.35 -28.70 10.91
C THR A 331 13.03 -28.88 9.55
N ALA A 332 14.28 -29.34 9.55
CA ALA A 332 15.03 -29.61 8.33
C ALA A 332 14.54 -30.88 7.61
N ALA A 333 14.27 -30.77 6.32
CA ALA A 333 14.23 -31.91 5.39
C ALA A 333 14.77 -31.44 4.04
N ALA A 334 15.83 -32.10 3.55
CA ALA A 334 16.48 -31.73 2.31
C ALA A 334 15.76 -32.35 1.09
N ALA A 335 15.46 -31.53 0.09
CA ALA A 335 15.18 -31.98 -1.27
C ALA A 335 15.79 -30.96 -2.25
N ALA A 336 16.82 -31.38 -2.98
CA ALA A 336 17.45 -30.55 -3.98
C ALA A 336 16.63 -30.60 -5.28
N ALA A 337 16.03 -29.46 -5.67
CA ALA A 337 15.46 -29.27 -7.00
C ALA A 337 15.47 -27.79 -7.39
N GLY A 338 16.07 -27.49 -8.55
CA GLY A 338 15.78 -26.29 -9.34
C GLY A 338 15.89 -24.93 -8.64
N ALA A 339 17.11 -24.44 -8.41
CA ALA A 339 17.33 -23.04 -8.07
C ALA A 339 17.09 -22.13 -9.30
N THR A 340 15.83 -21.90 -9.67
CA THR A 340 15.45 -20.71 -10.41
C THR A 340 15.44 -19.55 -9.44
N SER A 341 16.60 -18.88 -9.32
CA SER A 341 16.71 -17.58 -8.67
C SER A 341 15.61 -16.68 -9.21
N ALA A 342 14.63 -16.36 -8.36
CA ALA A 342 13.65 -15.33 -8.64
C ALA A 342 14.41 -14.00 -8.63
N SER A 343 14.95 -13.64 -9.80
CA SER A 343 15.48 -12.32 -10.07
C SER A 343 14.47 -11.31 -9.54
N ALA A 344 14.91 -10.47 -8.60
CA ALA A 344 14.19 -9.27 -8.22
C ALA A 344 14.24 -8.31 -9.42
N SER A 345 13.46 -8.62 -10.45
CA SER A 345 13.14 -7.68 -11.50
C SER A 345 12.47 -6.47 -10.84
N ASN A 346 12.84 -5.29 -11.32
CA ASN A 346 12.48 -4.02 -10.75
C ASN A 346 11.01 -3.65 -11.11
N GLN A 347 10.09 -4.59 -10.90
CA GLN A 347 8.68 -4.44 -11.20
C GLN A 347 8.03 -3.59 -10.10
N PRO A 348 7.34 -2.48 -10.43
CA PRO A 348 6.65 -1.68 -9.43
C PRO A 348 5.52 -2.52 -8.83
N THR A 349 5.72 -2.96 -7.59
CA THR A 349 4.76 -3.77 -6.83
C THR A 349 3.58 -2.91 -6.38
N THR A 350 2.66 -2.59 -7.29
CA THR A 350 1.54 -1.63 -7.15
C THR A 350 0.58 -1.90 -5.98
N GLY A 351 0.69 -3.03 -5.27
CA GLY A 351 -0.11 -3.38 -4.08
C GLY A 351 0.47 -2.96 -2.72
N GLY A 352 1.60 -2.26 -2.67
CA GLY A 352 2.20 -1.77 -1.42
C GLY A 352 1.70 -0.38 -1.00
N GLN A 353 1.63 -0.11 0.31
CA GLN A 353 1.27 1.20 0.89
C GLN A 353 2.18 2.36 0.45
N ILE A 354 3.35 2.08 -0.11
CA ILE A 354 4.32 3.07 -0.59
C ILE A 354 4.81 2.62 -1.98
N GLN A 355 4.56 3.45 -2.99
CA GLN A 355 5.05 3.33 -4.36
C GLN A 355 6.00 4.47 -4.70
N ALA A 356 6.92 4.20 -5.63
CA ALA A 356 7.73 5.23 -6.28
C ALA A 356 7.25 5.42 -7.72
N ASP A 357 7.16 6.67 -8.16
CA ASP A 357 7.16 7.03 -9.57
C ASP A 357 8.56 7.53 -9.97
N PRO A 358 9.34 6.73 -10.73
CA PRO A 358 10.67 7.14 -11.20
C PRO A 358 10.63 8.30 -12.20
N SER A 359 9.50 8.53 -12.89
CA SER A 359 9.40 9.53 -13.95
C SER A 359 9.25 10.96 -13.42
N THR A 360 8.56 11.12 -12.28
CA THR A 360 8.39 12.41 -11.59
C THR A 360 9.19 12.54 -10.30
N ASN A 361 10.00 11.52 -9.95
CA ASN A 361 10.72 11.37 -8.68
C ASN A 361 9.81 11.61 -7.45
N ALA A 362 8.64 10.98 -7.45
CA ALA A 362 7.62 11.13 -6.41
C ALA A 362 7.35 9.82 -5.66
N LEU A 363 6.97 9.94 -4.39
CA LEU A 363 6.42 8.85 -3.59
C LEU A 363 4.91 8.96 -3.53
N ILE A 364 4.21 7.89 -3.87
CA ILE A 364 2.76 7.75 -3.69
C ILE A 364 2.53 6.88 -2.45
N ILE A 365 1.90 7.46 -1.43
CA ILE A 365 1.76 6.87 -0.10
C ILE A 365 0.26 6.69 0.20
N THR A 366 -0.17 5.44 0.34
CA THR A 366 -1.54 5.07 0.72
C THR A 366 -1.54 4.66 2.19
N ALA A 367 -1.87 5.60 3.08
CA ALA A 367 -1.76 5.43 4.53
C ALA A 367 -2.83 6.23 5.29
N THR A 368 -3.11 5.87 6.54
CA THR A 368 -3.97 6.70 7.40
C THR A 368 -3.28 8.03 7.75
N GLU A 369 -4.03 9.10 7.97
CA GLU A 369 -3.49 10.44 8.30
C GLU A 369 -2.40 10.43 9.42
N PRO A 370 -2.56 9.70 10.55
CA PRO A 370 -1.49 9.61 11.56
C PRO A 370 -0.20 8.97 11.04
N GLN A 371 -0.30 7.90 10.24
CA GLN A 371 0.83 7.21 9.63
C GLN A 371 1.50 8.08 8.56
N TYR A 372 0.71 8.79 7.75
CA TYR A 372 1.24 9.73 6.77
C TYR A 372 2.08 10.83 7.43
N ARG A 373 1.62 11.42 8.55
CA ARG A 373 2.42 12.43 9.28
C ARG A 373 3.74 11.87 9.82
N GLN A 374 3.76 10.62 10.28
CA GLN A 374 5.00 9.95 10.68
C GLN A 374 5.93 9.74 9.49
N LEU A 375 5.43 9.19 8.37
CA LEU A 375 6.21 8.99 7.15
C LEU A 375 6.73 10.31 6.59
N ARG A 376 5.92 11.38 6.60
CA ARG A 376 6.31 12.73 6.16
C ARG A 376 7.52 13.25 6.94
N ALA A 377 7.49 13.14 8.27
CA ALA A 377 8.59 13.57 9.14
C ALA A 377 9.88 12.75 8.95
N VAL A 378 9.78 11.48 8.56
CA VAL A 378 10.93 10.65 8.17
C VAL A 378 11.45 11.04 6.79
N ILE A 379 10.55 11.25 5.81
CA ILE A 379 10.92 11.70 4.45
C ILE A 379 11.65 13.03 4.49
N ASP A 380 11.19 14.02 5.27
CA ASP A 380 11.86 15.32 5.39
C ASP A 380 13.28 15.25 6.01
N LYS A 381 13.60 14.17 6.75
CA LYS A 381 14.97 13.91 7.23
C LYS A 381 15.82 13.16 6.20
N LEU A 382 15.22 12.27 5.40
CA LEU A 382 15.91 11.48 4.38
C LEU A 382 16.12 12.24 3.07
N ASP A 383 15.22 13.17 2.70
CA ASP A 383 15.31 14.03 1.52
C ASP A 383 16.25 15.25 1.75
N SER A 384 17.37 15.01 2.43
CA SER A 384 18.42 16.01 2.65
C SER A 384 19.40 16.05 1.47
N ARG A 385 20.05 17.20 1.28
CA ARG A 385 21.07 17.34 0.24
C ARG A 385 22.32 16.54 0.61
N ARG A 386 22.65 15.52 -0.19
CA ARG A 386 23.94 14.81 -0.09
C ARG A 386 25.10 15.79 -0.35
N ALA A 387 26.10 15.77 0.51
CA ALA A 387 27.36 16.47 0.27
C ALA A 387 28.14 15.78 -0.86
N GLN A 388 29.01 16.54 -1.50
CA GLN A 388 29.96 16.07 -2.51
C GLN A 388 31.36 16.04 -1.92
N VAL A 389 32.23 15.18 -2.46
CA VAL A 389 33.66 15.14 -2.12
C VAL A 389 34.46 15.39 -3.39
N PHE A 390 35.24 16.46 -3.37
CA PHE A 390 36.29 16.72 -4.34
C PHE A 390 37.55 16.00 -3.88
N MET A 391 38.10 15.13 -4.71
CA MET A 391 39.38 14.49 -4.48
C MET A 391 40.44 15.11 -5.40
N GLU A 392 41.59 15.41 -4.83
CA GLU A 392 42.84 15.67 -5.54
C GLU A 392 43.87 14.61 -5.08
N SER A 393 44.45 13.85 -6.01
CA SER A 393 45.64 13.03 -5.75
C SER A 393 46.86 13.73 -6.32
N LEU A 394 48.00 13.58 -5.65
CA LEU A 394 49.30 14.09 -6.06
C LEU A 394 50.25 12.91 -6.14
N ILE A 395 50.72 12.61 -7.35
CA ILE A 395 51.63 11.51 -7.63
C ILE A 395 52.97 12.14 -8.02
N VAL A 396 54.01 11.81 -7.27
CA VAL A 396 55.37 12.32 -7.48
C VAL A 396 56.30 11.13 -7.67
N GLU A 397 56.91 11.00 -8.86
CA GLU A 397 57.98 10.04 -9.12
C GLU A 397 59.25 10.78 -9.54
N VAL A 398 60.33 10.62 -8.76
CA VAL A 398 61.66 11.13 -9.09
C VAL A 398 62.58 9.94 -9.32
N SER A 399 63.12 9.83 -10.53
CA SER A 399 64.10 8.81 -10.91
C SER A 399 65.46 9.44 -11.21
N ALA A 400 66.52 8.74 -10.84
CA ALA A 400 67.90 9.08 -11.18
C ALA A 400 68.63 7.78 -11.57
N ASP A 401 69.01 7.68 -12.83
CA ASP A 401 69.77 6.57 -13.39
C ASP A 401 71.20 7.04 -13.63
N LYS A 402 72.21 6.31 -13.15
CA LYS A 402 73.62 6.57 -13.44
C LYS A 402 74.32 5.29 -13.86
N ALA A 403 74.88 5.27 -15.06
CA ALA A 403 75.72 4.18 -15.54
C ALA A 403 77.12 4.68 -15.86
N ALA A 404 78.14 3.90 -15.50
CA ALA A 404 79.53 4.13 -15.85
C ALA A 404 80.15 2.82 -16.35
N GLU A 405 80.87 2.89 -17.46
CA GLU A 405 81.60 1.78 -18.06
C GLU A 405 83.03 2.24 -18.36
N PHE A 406 83.99 1.46 -17.88
CA PHE A 406 85.41 1.61 -18.16
C PHE A 406 85.96 0.24 -18.51
N GLY A 407 86.59 0.08 -19.67
CA GLY A 407 87.23 -1.19 -20.00
C GLY A 407 88.32 -1.04 -21.03
N ILE A 408 89.39 -1.82 -20.86
CA ILE A 408 90.50 -1.89 -21.79
C ILE A 408 90.68 -3.36 -22.20
N GLN A 409 90.67 -3.59 -23.51
CA GLN A 409 90.81 -4.91 -24.13
C GLN A 409 92.02 -4.93 -25.07
N TRP A 410 92.81 -6.00 -24.98
CA TRP A 410 93.95 -6.29 -25.84
C TRP A 410 93.67 -7.56 -26.64
N GLN A 411 94.10 -7.62 -27.89
CA GLN A 411 94.02 -8.83 -28.70
C GLN A 411 95.19 -8.92 -29.68
N GLY A 412 95.65 -10.13 -29.95
CA GLY A 412 96.68 -10.43 -30.92
C GLY A 412 96.44 -11.79 -31.56
N ALA A 413 96.73 -11.89 -32.84
CA ALA A 413 96.78 -13.16 -33.57
C ALA A 413 98.22 -13.68 -33.60
N LEU A 414 98.41 -14.97 -33.32
CA LEU A 414 99.68 -15.68 -33.40
C LEU A 414 99.56 -16.74 -34.49
N GLY A 415 100.20 -16.48 -35.64
CA GLY A 415 100.20 -17.36 -36.81
C GLY A 415 100.41 -16.56 -38.09
N ASN A 416 100.83 -17.23 -39.17
CA ASN A 416 100.99 -16.63 -40.48
C ASN A 416 99.87 -17.08 -41.44
N ALA A 417 99.75 -16.43 -42.60
CA ALA A 417 98.77 -16.85 -43.61
C ALA A 417 99.09 -18.28 -44.10
N GLY A 418 98.12 -19.19 -43.95
CA GLY A 418 98.24 -20.59 -44.37
C GLY A 418 98.42 -21.61 -43.24
N ASP A 419 98.64 -21.17 -41.99
CA ASP A 419 98.63 -22.07 -40.84
C ASP A 419 97.22 -22.65 -40.61
N SER A 420 97.14 -23.96 -40.33
CA SER A 420 95.87 -24.65 -40.04
C SER A 420 95.29 -24.32 -38.66
N VAL A 421 96.06 -23.65 -37.80
CA VAL A 421 95.67 -23.20 -36.46
C VAL A 421 96.23 -21.80 -36.25
N ILE A 422 95.34 -20.80 -36.12
CA ILE A 422 95.71 -19.43 -35.73
C ILE A 422 95.45 -19.30 -34.23
N GLY A 423 96.50 -19.00 -33.46
CA GLY A 423 96.40 -18.71 -32.04
C GLY A 423 95.82 -17.31 -31.79
N LEU A 424 95.03 -17.17 -30.73
CA LEU A 424 94.50 -15.89 -30.26
C LEU A 424 94.99 -15.66 -28.82
N LEU A 425 95.68 -14.55 -28.57
CA LEU A 425 96.07 -14.11 -27.24
C LEU A 425 95.44 -12.75 -26.95
N GLY A 426 94.82 -12.58 -25.79
CA GLY A 426 94.16 -11.33 -25.45
C GLY A 426 93.17 -11.43 -24.31
N THR A 427 92.54 -10.31 -24.02
CA THR A 427 91.46 -10.16 -23.03
C THR A 427 90.13 -9.94 -23.77
N ASN A 428 89.22 -10.89 -23.61
CA ASN A 428 87.85 -10.80 -24.09
C ASN A 428 86.94 -10.60 -22.86
N PHE A 429 86.49 -9.37 -22.62
CA PHE A 429 85.50 -9.10 -21.57
C PHE A 429 84.10 -9.00 -22.20
N GLY A 430 83.13 -9.70 -21.62
CA GLY A 430 81.77 -9.91 -22.16
C GLY A 430 80.84 -8.69 -22.06
N THR A 431 81.41 -7.52 -21.75
CA THR A 431 80.69 -6.33 -21.32
C THR A 431 79.76 -5.79 -22.41
N GLY A 432 78.45 -5.78 -22.14
CA GLY A 432 77.44 -5.20 -23.03
C GLY A 432 77.26 -5.90 -24.40
N GLY A 433 77.69 -7.16 -24.54
CA GLY A 433 77.48 -7.96 -25.76
C GLY A 433 78.27 -7.49 -26.99
N LYS A 434 79.28 -6.63 -26.82
CA LYS A 434 80.15 -6.11 -27.90
C LYS A 434 81.63 -6.20 -27.47
N ASN A 435 82.20 -7.40 -27.59
CA ASN A 435 83.62 -7.65 -27.31
C ASN A 435 84.50 -7.30 -28.53
N ILE A 436 85.79 -6.99 -28.31
CA ILE A 436 86.81 -6.70 -29.34
C ILE A 436 86.78 -7.67 -30.55
N ILE A 437 86.50 -8.96 -30.34
CA ILE A 437 86.34 -9.95 -31.43
C ILE A 437 85.12 -9.64 -32.32
N ASP A 438 83.95 -9.38 -31.71
CA ASP A 438 82.71 -9.08 -32.43
C ASP A 438 82.81 -7.76 -33.20
N LEU A 439 83.50 -6.77 -32.62
CA LEU A 439 83.76 -5.49 -33.28
C LEU A 439 84.73 -5.65 -34.46
N ALA A 440 85.78 -6.45 -34.33
CA ALA A 440 86.74 -6.72 -35.41
C ALA A 440 86.08 -7.46 -36.59
N LEU A 441 85.27 -8.50 -36.31
CA LEU A 441 84.53 -9.25 -37.32
C LEU A 441 83.51 -8.37 -38.07
N LYS A 442 82.83 -7.45 -37.37
CA LYS A 442 81.88 -6.49 -37.98
C LYS A 442 82.56 -5.32 -38.68
N ALA A 443 83.79 -4.99 -38.31
CA ALA A 443 84.60 -4.00 -39.02
C ALA A 443 85.10 -4.55 -40.36
N GLY A 444 85.55 -5.81 -40.39
CA GLY A 444 85.93 -6.51 -41.61
C GLY A 444 84.80 -6.67 -42.64
N SER A 445 83.52 -6.63 -42.21
CA SER A 445 82.34 -6.64 -43.08
C SER A 445 81.74 -5.26 -43.37
N GLY A 446 82.42 -4.17 -42.97
CA GLY A 446 82.00 -2.79 -43.27
C GLY A 446 80.76 -2.30 -42.51
N SER A 447 80.36 -2.98 -41.43
CA SER A 447 79.10 -2.70 -40.70
C SER A 447 79.31 -2.40 -39.20
N SER A 448 80.55 -2.09 -38.79
CA SER A 448 80.86 -1.78 -37.39
C SER A 448 80.42 -0.37 -36.98
N VAL A 449 79.45 -0.28 -36.08
CA VAL A 449 79.22 0.91 -35.25
C VAL A 449 79.62 0.57 -33.80
N PRO A 450 80.63 1.26 -33.21
CA PRO A 450 81.02 1.05 -31.81
C PRO A 450 79.87 1.37 -30.84
N GLY A 451 80.04 1.03 -29.56
CA GLY A 451 79.04 1.35 -28.52
C GLY A 451 78.88 2.86 -28.30
N ARG A 452 77.78 3.28 -27.66
CA ARG A 452 77.66 4.66 -27.15
C ARG A 452 78.78 4.90 -26.14
N GLY A 453 79.39 6.09 -26.18
CA GLY A 453 80.55 6.46 -25.35
C GLY A 453 81.79 6.81 -26.17
N PHE A 454 82.89 7.12 -25.49
CA PHE A 454 84.19 7.29 -26.11
C PHE A 454 84.85 5.92 -26.29
N ASN A 455 85.14 5.57 -27.55
CA ASN A 455 85.79 4.33 -27.93
C ASN A 455 87.08 4.70 -28.66
N PHE A 456 88.22 4.21 -28.19
CA PHE A 456 89.52 4.41 -28.82
C PHE A 456 90.17 3.04 -29.02
N GLY A 457 90.53 2.70 -30.25
CA GLY A 457 91.10 1.40 -30.58
C GLY A 457 92.15 1.50 -31.67
N ALA A 458 93.09 0.56 -31.66
CA ALA A 458 94.08 0.40 -32.71
C ALA A 458 93.78 -0.89 -33.47
N ALA A 459 93.61 -0.80 -34.78
CA ALA A 459 93.53 -1.96 -35.67
C ALA A 459 94.87 -2.16 -36.36
N GLN A 460 95.31 -3.41 -36.42
CA GLN A 460 96.44 -3.84 -37.24
C GLN A 460 95.91 -4.63 -38.43
N GLU A 461 96.38 -4.30 -39.63
CA GLU A 461 96.11 -5.11 -40.81
C GLU A 461 96.97 -6.36 -40.75
N THR A 462 96.35 -7.54 -40.80
CA THR A 462 97.05 -8.82 -40.87
C THR A 462 96.47 -9.60 -42.03
N ASN A 463 97.25 -9.70 -43.12
CA ASN A 463 96.90 -10.42 -44.35
C ASN A 463 95.56 -9.95 -44.98
N GLY A 464 95.36 -8.62 -45.10
CA GLY A 464 94.16 -8.03 -45.70
C GLY A 464 92.91 -8.00 -44.81
N VAL A 465 93.01 -8.49 -43.56
CA VAL A 465 91.95 -8.40 -42.55
C VAL A 465 92.37 -7.44 -41.45
N TYR A 466 91.52 -6.46 -41.15
CA TYR A 466 91.73 -5.53 -40.04
C TYR A 466 91.33 -6.19 -38.71
N VAL A 467 92.32 -6.48 -37.87
CA VAL A 467 92.11 -7.02 -36.52
C VAL A 467 92.33 -5.92 -35.50
N LEU A 468 91.35 -5.66 -34.62
CA LEU A 468 91.54 -4.76 -33.49
C LEU A 468 92.55 -5.38 -32.52
N GLY A 469 93.70 -4.72 -32.36
CA GLY A 469 94.73 -5.13 -31.41
C GLY A 469 94.54 -4.53 -30.01
N PHE A 470 93.84 -3.40 -29.93
CA PHE A 470 93.53 -2.68 -28.70
C PHE A 470 92.16 -2.01 -28.81
N LEU A 471 91.41 -2.00 -27.71
CA LEU A 471 90.14 -1.29 -27.56
C LEU A 471 89.97 -0.78 -26.12
N GLY A 472 90.05 0.54 -25.94
CA GLY A 472 89.61 1.23 -24.73
C GLY A 472 88.20 1.79 -24.92
N ARG A 473 87.33 1.58 -23.92
CA ARG A 473 85.94 2.08 -23.90
C ARG A 473 85.63 2.79 -22.59
N PHE A 474 84.99 3.95 -22.72
CA PHE A 474 84.67 4.86 -21.63
C PHE A 474 83.26 5.45 -21.85
N LEU A 475 82.38 5.32 -20.87
CA LEU A 475 81.04 5.90 -20.89
C LEU A 475 80.64 6.32 -19.48
N GLU A 476 80.07 7.52 -19.35
CA GLU A 476 79.22 7.89 -18.21
C GLU A 476 77.88 8.37 -18.77
N GLU A 477 76.77 7.82 -18.27
CA GLU A 477 75.40 8.17 -18.65
C GLU A 477 74.63 8.55 -17.38
N THR A 478 74.03 9.74 -17.38
CA THR A 478 73.19 10.24 -16.29
C THR A 478 71.78 10.53 -16.79
N GLY A 479 70.84 9.67 -16.45
CA GLY A 479 69.40 9.89 -16.63
C GLY A 479 68.79 10.55 -15.39
N SER A 480 67.81 11.42 -15.59
CA SER A 480 67.01 12.00 -14.50
C SER A 480 65.59 12.22 -14.98
N GLY A 481 64.62 11.79 -14.18
CA GLY A 481 63.19 11.91 -14.45
C GLY A 481 62.48 12.52 -13.26
N ASN A 482 61.51 13.39 -13.54
CA ASN A 482 60.56 13.89 -12.55
C ASN A 482 59.17 13.87 -13.18
N VAL A 483 58.25 13.13 -12.57
CA VAL A 483 56.86 13.00 -13.00
C VAL A 483 55.98 13.52 -11.89
N LEU A 484 55.21 14.56 -12.22
CA LEU A 484 54.16 15.10 -11.38
C LEU A 484 52.81 14.82 -12.05
N SER A 485 51.85 14.25 -11.33
CA SER A 485 50.49 14.04 -11.84
C SER A 485 49.48 14.39 -10.76
N THR A 486 48.53 15.25 -11.12
CA THR A 486 47.48 15.77 -10.22
C THR A 486 46.08 15.43 -10.70
N PRO A 487 45.69 14.13 -10.74
CA PRO A 487 44.32 13.77 -11.08
C PRO A 487 43.35 14.31 -10.02
N ASN A 488 42.25 14.89 -10.48
CA ASN A 488 41.17 15.37 -9.62
C ASN A 488 39.80 14.94 -10.14
N LEU A 489 38.83 14.83 -9.24
CA LEU A 489 37.47 14.40 -9.55
C LEU A 489 36.50 14.79 -8.43
N LEU A 490 35.25 15.05 -8.78
CA LEU A 490 34.16 15.38 -7.85
C LEU A 490 33.12 14.24 -7.89
N THR A 491 32.67 13.76 -6.73
CA THR A 491 31.61 12.75 -6.62
C THR A 491 30.65 13.05 -5.46
N LEU A 492 29.51 12.37 -5.43
CA LEU A 492 28.60 12.40 -4.29
C LEU A 492 29.13 11.50 -3.16
N ASP A 493 28.83 11.86 -1.91
CA ASP A 493 29.06 10.97 -0.77
C ASP A 493 28.41 9.60 -0.98
N ASN A 494 29.12 8.53 -0.64
CA ASN A 494 28.77 7.12 -0.87
C ASN A 494 28.65 6.67 -2.35
N GLU A 495 29.03 7.49 -3.33
CA GLU A 495 29.00 7.16 -4.76
C GLU A 495 30.44 6.93 -5.30
N GLU A 496 30.65 5.80 -5.99
CA GLU A 496 31.96 5.49 -6.60
C GLU A 496 32.19 6.30 -7.87
N ALA A 497 33.36 6.92 -8.00
CA ALA A 497 33.76 7.65 -9.19
C ALA A 497 35.12 7.18 -9.71
N LYS A 498 35.29 7.23 -11.05
CA LYS A 498 36.47 6.73 -11.77
C LYS A 498 36.88 7.74 -12.84
N ILE A 499 38.17 8.05 -12.91
CA ILE A 499 38.81 8.76 -14.01
C ILE A 499 39.92 7.88 -14.60
N VAL A 500 39.98 7.82 -15.93
CA VAL A 500 41.02 7.10 -16.69
C VAL A 500 41.63 8.08 -17.69
N VAL A 501 42.95 8.26 -17.64
CA VAL A 501 43.72 9.12 -18.54
C VAL A 501 44.88 8.30 -19.08
N GLY A 502 44.82 7.91 -20.36
CA GLY A 502 45.78 6.98 -20.92
C GLY A 502 45.60 6.72 -22.42
N GLN A 503 46.28 5.69 -22.90
CA GLN A 503 46.25 5.20 -24.27
C GLN A 503 45.75 3.75 -24.28
N ASN A 504 44.90 3.40 -25.24
CA ASN A 504 44.42 2.03 -25.38
C ASN A 504 45.29 1.24 -26.38
N VAL A 505 46.20 0.42 -25.83
CA VAL A 505 47.24 -0.26 -26.62
C VAL A 505 46.90 -1.74 -26.86
N PRO A 506 47.35 -2.32 -27.99
CA PRO A 506 47.06 -3.71 -28.35
C PRO A 506 48.02 -4.69 -27.66
N PHE A 507 47.47 -5.72 -27.03
CA PHE A 507 48.18 -6.87 -26.47
C PHE A 507 47.80 -8.14 -27.24
N TRP A 508 48.76 -9.02 -27.47
CA TRP A 508 48.60 -10.17 -28.33
C TRP A 508 48.33 -11.39 -27.43
N THR A 509 47.11 -11.93 -27.46
CA THR A 509 46.66 -12.98 -26.53
C THR A 509 46.81 -14.39 -27.08
N GLY A 510 47.06 -14.53 -28.39
CA GLY A 510 47.37 -15.79 -29.02
C GLY A 510 47.77 -15.61 -30.49
N GLN A 511 48.61 -16.52 -30.98
CA GLN A 511 48.95 -16.63 -32.39
C GLN A 511 48.79 -18.09 -32.85
N PHE A 512 48.21 -18.31 -34.02
CA PHE A 512 48.11 -19.63 -34.64
C PHE A 512 48.72 -19.61 -36.05
N THR A 513 49.78 -20.39 -36.23
CA THR A 513 50.43 -20.64 -37.53
C THR A 513 50.00 -21.99 -38.06
N ASN A 514 49.38 -22.04 -39.23
CA ASN A 514 49.04 -23.31 -39.87
C ASN A 514 50.32 -23.93 -40.49
N THR A 515 50.85 -24.98 -39.86
CA THR A 515 52.15 -25.61 -40.20
C THR A 515 52.07 -26.54 -41.42
N GLY A 516 51.45 -26.08 -42.51
CA GLY A 516 51.13 -26.89 -43.69
C GLY A 516 51.96 -26.64 -44.95
N ALA A 517 52.92 -25.70 -44.96
CA ALA A 517 53.65 -25.33 -46.17
C ALA A 517 55.16 -25.17 -45.93
N SER A 518 55.96 -26.08 -46.47
CA SER A 518 57.41 -26.23 -46.20
C SER A 518 58.33 -25.17 -46.84
N SER A 519 57.79 -24.09 -47.43
CA SER A 519 58.59 -23.07 -48.14
C SER A 519 57.87 -21.71 -48.34
N GLY A 520 56.97 -21.33 -47.43
CA GLY A 520 56.23 -20.05 -47.52
C GLY A 520 56.32 -19.23 -46.23
N SER A 521 56.30 -17.90 -46.35
CA SER A 521 56.25 -16.99 -45.20
C SER A 521 54.91 -17.17 -44.46
N VAL A 522 54.91 -17.93 -43.36
CA VAL A 522 53.71 -18.24 -42.58
C VAL A 522 53.30 -17.01 -41.77
N ASN A 523 52.25 -16.31 -42.22
CA ASN A 523 51.67 -15.20 -41.48
C ASN A 523 50.73 -15.76 -40.38
N PRO A 524 51.00 -15.58 -39.07
CA PRO A 524 50.16 -16.12 -38.02
C PRO A 524 48.82 -15.39 -37.93
N PHE A 525 47.72 -16.09 -37.70
CA PHE A 525 46.49 -15.43 -37.24
C PHE A 525 46.68 -15.02 -35.78
N GLN A 526 46.53 -13.72 -35.49
CA GLN A 526 46.83 -13.13 -34.18
C GLN A 526 45.56 -12.57 -33.54
N THR A 527 45.30 -12.94 -32.29
CA THR A 527 44.19 -12.38 -31.50
C THR A 527 44.70 -11.20 -30.68
N ILE A 528 44.04 -10.05 -30.82
CA ILE A 528 44.44 -8.79 -30.19
C ILE A 528 43.40 -8.38 -29.14
N GLU A 529 43.85 -8.24 -27.90
CA GLU A 529 43.11 -7.65 -26.79
C GLU A 529 43.53 -6.18 -26.63
N ARG A 530 42.59 -5.29 -26.29
CA ARG A 530 42.82 -3.85 -26.15
C ARG A 530 42.78 -3.48 -24.67
N LYS A 531 43.86 -2.89 -24.14
CA LYS A 531 43.97 -2.52 -22.71
C LYS A 531 44.37 -1.06 -22.56
N ASP A 532 43.71 -0.39 -21.64
CA ASP A 532 44.03 0.99 -21.26
C ASP A 532 45.30 1.03 -20.42
N VAL A 533 46.27 1.84 -20.84
CA VAL A 533 47.55 2.05 -20.16
C VAL A 533 47.69 3.53 -19.87
N GLY A 534 47.87 3.89 -18.61
CA GLY A 534 47.92 5.26 -18.14
C GLY A 534 47.57 5.38 -16.66
N LEU A 535 47.07 6.54 -16.27
CA LEU A 535 46.58 6.81 -14.93
C LEU A 535 45.10 6.39 -14.82
N THR A 536 44.80 5.47 -13.90
CA THR A 536 43.43 5.20 -13.45
C THR A 536 43.32 5.55 -11.98
N LEU A 537 42.38 6.43 -11.65
CA LEU A 537 42.01 6.73 -10.27
C LEU A 537 40.53 6.39 -10.07
N LYS A 538 40.24 5.61 -9.03
CA LYS A 538 38.91 5.14 -8.68
C LYS A 538 38.74 5.27 -7.18
N PHE A 539 37.68 5.92 -6.72
CA PHE A 539 37.44 6.06 -5.29
C PHE A 539 35.96 6.11 -4.94
N LYS A 540 35.66 5.70 -3.70
CA LYS A 540 34.35 5.82 -3.08
C LYS A 540 34.51 6.51 -1.72
N PRO A 541 34.01 7.75 -1.57
CA PRO A 541 34.02 8.44 -0.29
C PRO A 541 32.82 8.04 0.57
N GLN A 542 33.00 8.13 1.87
CA GLN A 542 31.96 8.06 2.89
C GLN A 542 32.29 9.10 3.97
N ILE A 543 31.47 10.15 4.06
CA ILE A 543 31.59 11.18 5.08
C ILE A 543 31.00 10.64 6.39
N SER A 544 31.74 10.82 7.48
CA SER A 544 31.30 10.50 8.83
C SER A 544 30.76 11.76 9.53
N GLU A 545 29.88 11.61 10.52
CA GLU A 545 29.25 12.72 11.26
C GLU A 545 30.27 13.68 11.90
N ASN A 546 31.46 13.18 12.27
CA ASN A 546 32.55 13.98 12.82
C ASN A 546 33.33 14.81 11.76
N GLY A 547 32.93 14.76 10.48
CA GLY A 547 33.61 15.44 9.37
C GLY A 547 34.80 14.67 8.78
N SER A 548 35.20 13.53 9.34
CA SER A 548 36.21 12.66 8.72
C SER A 548 35.64 11.95 7.49
N ILE A 549 36.46 11.80 6.47
CA ILE A 549 36.09 11.17 5.19
C ILE A 549 36.82 9.84 5.12
N LYS A 550 36.05 8.75 5.14
CA LYS A 550 36.55 7.41 4.83
C LYS A 550 36.57 7.25 3.33
N LEU A 551 37.72 6.89 2.77
CA LEU A 551 37.93 6.72 1.34
C LEU A 551 38.34 5.28 1.06
N SER A 552 37.61 4.61 0.19
CA SER A 552 38.13 3.43 -0.51
C SER A 552 38.75 3.90 -1.81
N VAL A 553 40.06 3.68 -1.99
CA VAL A 553 40.84 4.23 -3.12
C VAL A 553 41.56 3.09 -3.84
N TYR A 554 41.36 3.01 -5.15
CA TYR A 554 42.16 2.24 -6.08
C TYR A 554 42.84 3.21 -7.04
N GLN A 555 44.17 3.22 -7.05
CA GLN A 555 44.97 4.03 -7.96
C GLN A 555 45.94 3.14 -8.73
N GLU A 556 46.02 3.36 -10.03
CA GLU A 556 46.94 2.69 -10.93
C GLU A 556 47.63 3.73 -11.82
N VAL A 557 48.95 3.57 -11.98
CA VAL A 557 49.73 4.28 -12.99
C VAL A 557 50.48 3.23 -13.80
N SER A 558 50.15 3.15 -15.09
CA SER A 558 50.82 2.28 -16.04
C SER A 558 51.40 3.08 -17.22
N ASN A 559 52.57 2.68 -17.70
CA ASN A 559 53.21 3.27 -18.88
C ASN A 559 53.78 2.19 -19.80
N VAL A 560 53.87 2.49 -21.10
CA VAL A 560 54.48 1.60 -22.11
C VAL A 560 55.98 1.83 -22.16
N LEU A 561 56.77 0.76 -22.15
CA LEU A 561 58.22 0.85 -22.28
C LEU A 561 58.59 0.99 -23.77
N ALA A 562 59.02 2.19 -24.17
CA ALA A 562 59.23 2.58 -25.57
C ALA A 562 60.12 1.63 -26.38
N SER A 563 61.13 1.00 -25.76
CA SER A 563 62.01 0.01 -26.39
C SER A 563 61.32 -1.28 -26.82
N THR A 564 60.12 -1.57 -26.32
CA THR A 564 59.38 -2.82 -26.57
C THR A 564 58.18 -2.66 -27.51
N VAL A 565 57.90 -1.44 -27.98
CA VAL A 565 56.71 -1.14 -28.82
C VAL A 565 56.70 -1.94 -30.12
N ASN A 566 57.88 -2.20 -30.71
CA ASN A 566 58.06 -2.96 -31.94
C ASN A 566 58.40 -4.44 -31.69
N ASN A 567 58.25 -4.95 -30.47
CA ASN A 567 58.55 -6.35 -30.17
C ASN A 567 57.48 -7.27 -30.78
N SER A 568 57.88 -8.42 -31.32
CA SER A 568 56.97 -9.41 -31.91
C SER A 568 55.97 -10.00 -30.90
N SER A 569 56.24 -9.88 -29.60
CA SER A 569 55.32 -10.27 -28.52
C SER A 569 54.43 -9.12 -28.02
N GLY A 570 54.51 -7.93 -28.63
CA GLY A 570 53.78 -6.73 -28.21
C GLY A 570 54.51 -5.88 -27.15
N PRO A 571 53.95 -4.70 -26.82
CA PRO A 571 54.55 -3.75 -25.89
C PRO A 571 54.54 -4.27 -24.44
N THR A 572 55.65 -4.07 -23.72
CA THR A 572 55.73 -4.27 -22.27
C THR A 572 55.27 -3.02 -21.54
N THR A 573 54.53 -3.18 -20.45
CA THR A 573 54.09 -2.07 -19.59
C THR A 573 54.65 -2.19 -18.17
N SER A 574 55.05 -1.06 -17.59
CA SER A 574 55.31 -1.00 -16.15
C SER A 574 54.03 -0.53 -15.47
N LYS A 575 53.58 -1.24 -14.43
CA LYS A 575 52.32 -0.96 -13.72
C LYS A 575 52.58 -0.81 -12.23
N ARG A 576 52.12 0.31 -11.66
CA ARG A 576 52.17 0.65 -10.22
C ARG A 576 50.73 0.73 -9.73
N THR A 577 50.37 -0.02 -8.69
CA THR A 577 49.00 -0.05 -8.14
C THR A 577 49.01 0.15 -6.64
N ILE A 578 48.06 0.93 -6.13
CA ILE A 578 47.78 1.10 -4.71
C ILE A 578 46.28 0.92 -4.52
N GLU A 579 45.89 0.00 -3.65
CA GLU A 579 44.51 -0.16 -3.18
C GLU A 579 44.51 -0.06 -1.65
N SER A 580 43.72 0.87 -1.10
CA SER A 580 43.71 1.14 0.34
C SER A 580 42.39 1.75 0.80
N ASN A 581 42.07 1.54 2.08
CA ASN A 581 40.96 2.18 2.78
C ASN A 581 41.54 3.12 3.84
N VAL A 582 41.42 4.43 3.65
CA VAL A 582 41.98 5.45 4.54
C VAL A 582 40.89 6.33 5.15
N ILE A 583 41.16 6.92 6.31
CA ILE A 583 40.33 7.96 6.91
C ILE A 583 41.15 9.25 6.94
N VAL A 584 40.57 10.33 6.45
CA VAL A 584 41.24 11.63 6.27
C VAL A 584 40.32 12.75 6.75
N GLU A 585 40.87 13.81 7.31
CA GLU A 585 40.10 15.01 7.66
C GLU A 585 39.83 15.90 6.44
N ASP A 586 38.79 16.73 6.52
CA ASP A 586 38.42 17.65 5.43
C ASP A 586 39.55 18.65 5.11
N GLY A 587 39.98 18.68 3.85
CA GLY A 587 41.07 19.53 3.35
C GLY A 587 42.49 19.08 3.70
N ALA A 588 42.65 18.07 4.55
CA ALA A 588 43.95 17.53 4.96
C ALA A 588 44.61 16.68 3.86
N ILE A 589 45.95 16.62 3.85
CA ILE A 589 46.72 15.80 2.92
C ILE A 589 47.20 14.54 3.65
N VAL A 590 46.84 13.37 3.14
CA VAL A 590 47.35 12.07 3.61
C VAL A 590 48.34 11.49 2.60
N VAL A 591 49.35 10.76 3.08
CA VAL A 591 50.19 9.90 2.23
C VAL A 591 49.49 8.55 2.11
N LEU A 592 49.07 8.18 0.89
CA LEU A 592 48.50 6.85 0.61
C LEU A 592 49.56 5.75 0.64
N GLY A 593 50.78 6.09 0.22
CA GLY A 593 51.93 5.18 0.20
C GLY A 593 53.06 5.73 -0.66
N GLY A 594 54.12 4.94 -0.79
CA GLY A 594 55.28 5.25 -1.62
C GLY A 594 56.22 4.06 -1.76
N LEU A 595 57.16 4.18 -2.69
CA LEU A 595 58.24 3.22 -2.93
C LEU A 595 59.56 3.99 -3.03
N LEU A 596 60.56 3.57 -2.27
CA LEU A 596 61.95 4.01 -2.44
C LEU A 596 62.77 2.79 -2.85
N GLN A 597 63.30 2.82 -4.08
CA GLN A 597 64.19 1.81 -4.64
C GLN A 597 65.55 2.46 -4.90
N ASP A 598 66.63 1.83 -4.44
CA ASP A 598 68.02 2.21 -4.73
C ASP A 598 68.75 0.92 -5.08
N GLU A 599 68.97 0.71 -6.38
CA GLU A 599 69.52 -0.50 -6.96
C GLU A 599 70.94 -0.20 -7.46
N TYR A 600 71.92 -0.99 -7.02
CA TYR A 600 73.30 -0.87 -7.46
C TYR A 600 73.77 -2.20 -8.05
N VAL A 601 74.19 -2.17 -9.30
CA VAL A 601 74.74 -3.31 -10.04
C VAL A 601 76.18 -2.99 -10.42
N GLY A 602 77.12 -3.77 -9.90
CA GLY A 602 78.54 -3.69 -10.26
C GLY A 602 78.99 -4.97 -10.94
N GLY A 603 79.52 -4.86 -12.16
CA GLY A 603 80.21 -5.94 -12.86
C GLY A 603 81.70 -5.61 -12.97
N GLN A 604 82.58 -6.55 -12.63
CA GLN A 604 84.02 -6.39 -12.85
C GLN A 604 84.59 -7.68 -13.42
N GLU A 605 85.22 -7.57 -14.59
CA GLU A 605 85.96 -8.63 -15.26
C GLU A 605 87.42 -8.21 -15.33
N LYS A 606 88.37 -9.07 -14.93
CA LYS A 606 89.79 -8.71 -14.89
C LYS A 606 90.68 -9.92 -15.16
N VAL A 607 91.89 -9.66 -15.67
CA VAL A 607 92.95 -10.69 -15.72
C VAL A 607 93.45 -10.93 -14.29
N PRO A 608 93.42 -12.18 -13.76
CA PRO A 608 93.99 -12.47 -12.45
C PRO A 608 95.47 -12.09 -12.37
N GLY A 609 95.88 -11.47 -11.26
CA GLY A 609 97.24 -10.94 -11.08
C GLY A 609 97.45 -9.59 -11.76
N LEU A 610 97.42 -9.52 -13.09
CA LEU A 610 97.69 -8.27 -13.83
C LEU A 610 96.66 -7.17 -13.55
N GLY A 611 95.39 -7.53 -13.36
CA GLY A 611 94.30 -6.57 -13.04
C GLY A 611 94.34 -6.02 -11.61
N ASP A 612 95.15 -6.59 -10.73
CA ASP A 612 95.26 -6.22 -9.31
C ASP A 612 96.46 -5.28 -9.02
N VAL A 613 97.30 -5.01 -10.02
CA VAL A 613 98.45 -4.09 -9.90
C VAL A 613 97.94 -2.65 -9.73
N PRO A 614 98.43 -1.86 -8.73
CA PRO A 614 98.03 -0.46 -8.58
C PRO A 614 98.42 0.35 -9.83
N VAL A 615 97.55 1.28 -10.23
CA VAL A 615 97.64 2.11 -11.46
C VAL A 615 97.56 1.30 -12.76
N LEU A 616 98.46 0.34 -12.98
CA LEU A 616 98.56 -0.43 -14.23
C LEU A 616 97.45 -1.47 -14.42
N GLY A 617 96.86 -2.00 -13.34
CA GLY A 617 95.78 -2.99 -13.42
C GLY A 617 94.49 -2.47 -14.09
N ASN A 618 94.35 -1.14 -14.21
CA ASN A 618 93.30 -0.53 -15.02
C ASN A 618 93.43 -0.88 -16.53
N LEU A 619 94.61 -1.25 -17.02
CA LEU A 619 94.80 -1.70 -18.41
C LEU A 619 94.34 -3.15 -18.65
N PHE A 620 94.02 -3.92 -17.60
CA PHE A 620 93.74 -5.35 -17.65
C PHE A 620 92.39 -5.73 -17.00
N LYS A 621 91.45 -4.78 -16.96
CA LYS A 621 90.09 -4.98 -16.44
C LYS A 621 89.03 -4.20 -17.20
N SER A 622 87.81 -4.71 -17.15
CA SER A 622 86.57 -4.05 -17.51
C SER A 622 85.70 -3.92 -16.26
N GLU A 623 85.10 -2.76 -16.05
CA GLU A 623 84.25 -2.45 -14.92
C GLU A 623 83.01 -1.69 -15.38
N THR A 624 81.84 -2.22 -15.04
CA THR A 624 80.55 -1.56 -15.20
C THR A 624 79.94 -1.30 -13.84
N ARG A 625 79.39 -0.10 -13.67
CA ARG A 625 78.62 0.29 -12.49
C ARG A 625 77.33 0.93 -12.95
N SER A 626 76.20 0.43 -12.50
CA SER A 626 74.90 1.04 -12.68
C SER A 626 74.30 1.31 -11.31
N ARG A 627 73.76 2.51 -11.10
CA ARG A 627 72.96 2.87 -9.93
C ARG A 627 71.64 3.48 -10.40
N LYS A 628 70.54 2.86 -10.00
CA LYS A 628 69.19 3.29 -10.31
C LYS A 628 68.45 3.63 -9.03
N LYS A 629 68.01 4.87 -8.89
CA LYS A 629 67.24 5.33 -7.75
C LYS A 629 65.87 5.83 -8.19
N THR A 630 64.81 5.34 -7.55
CA THR A 630 63.42 5.73 -7.82
C THR A 630 62.73 6.03 -6.50
N ASN A 631 62.21 7.25 -6.37
CA ASN A 631 61.37 7.68 -5.26
C ASN A 631 59.96 7.96 -5.79
N LEU A 632 58.98 7.14 -5.39
CA LEU A 632 57.56 7.34 -5.67
C LEU A 632 56.84 7.70 -4.37
N MET A 633 56.02 8.76 -4.39
CA MET A 633 55.07 9.08 -3.32
C MET A 633 53.71 9.39 -3.92
N VAL A 634 52.65 8.97 -3.22
CA VAL A 634 51.26 9.26 -3.57
C VAL A 634 50.58 9.91 -2.38
N PHE A 635 50.10 11.13 -2.58
CA PHE A 635 49.33 11.88 -1.61
C PHE A 635 47.88 12.00 -2.08
N LEU A 636 46.96 12.18 -1.13
CA LEU A 636 45.55 12.44 -1.40
C LEU A 636 45.06 13.57 -0.51
N ARG A 637 44.28 14.48 -1.09
CA ARG A 637 43.58 15.55 -0.41
C ARG A 637 42.09 15.50 -0.75
N PRO A 638 41.20 15.15 0.18
CA PRO A 638 39.76 15.22 -0.01
C PRO A 638 39.22 16.55 0.53
N VAL A 639 38.21 17.13 -0.13
CA VAL A 639 37.54 18.36 0.31
C VAL A 639 36.03 18.15 0.22
N VAL A 640 35.30 18.42 1.31
CA VAL A 640 33.85 18.28 1.36
C VAL A 640 33.18 19.55 0.83
N VAL A 641 32.28 19.36 -0.13
CA VAL A 641 31.51 20.44 -0.76
C VAL A 641 30.04 20.24 -0.42
N ARG A 642 29.54 21.00 0.57
CA ARG A 642 28.16 20.91 1.06
C ARG A 642 27.20 21.80 0.25
N ASP A 643 27.61 23.03 -0.04
CA ASP A 643 26.75 24.07 -0.60
C ASP A 643 27.04 24.38 -2.08
N ALA A 644 26.03 24.91 -2.78
CA ALA A 644 26.17 25.30 -4.19
C ALA A 644 27.19 26.43 -4.38
N ALA A 645 27.27 27.37 -3.44
CA ALA A 645 28.29 28.43 -3.45
C ALA A 645 29.71 27.86 -3.27
N ALA A 646 29.89 26.79 -2.49
CA ALA A 646 31.17 26.11 -2.34
C ALA A 646 31.55 25.37 -3.63
N THR A 647 30.61 24.67 -4.28
CA THR A 647 30.82 24.06 -5.61
C THR A 647 31.22 25.12 -6.64
N GLN A 648 30.48 26.23 -6.71
CA GLN A 648 30.75 27.30 -7.66
C GLN A 648 32.12 27.94 -7.44
N ARG A 649 32.50 28.26 -6.19
CA ARG A 649 33.84 28.78 -5.86
C ARG A 649 34.94 27.82 -6.30
N LEU A 650 34.85 26.54 -5.94
CA LEU A 650 35.83 25.54 -6.34
C LEU A 650 35.97 25.42 -7.88
N SER A 651 34.84 25.42 -8.60
CA SER A 651 34.85 25.40 -10.07
C SER A 651 35.46 26.68 -10.67
N MET A 652 35.16 27.85 -10.09
CA MET A 652 35.69 29.14 -10.53
C MET A 652 37.20 29.24 -10.28
N ASP A 653 37.67 28.86 -9.10
CA ASP A 653 39.11 28.85 -8.75
C ASP A 653 39.91 27.98 -9.75
N ARG A 654 39.39 26.79 -10.11
CA ARG A 654 40.01 25.91 -11.11
C ARG A 654 39.90 26.44 -12.54
N TYR A 655 38.79 27.09 -12.89
CA TYR A 655 38.60 27.75 -14.19
C TYR A 655 39.60 28.90 -14.38
N GLU A 656 39.77 29.74 -13.35
CA GLU A 656 40.74 30.83 -13.36
C GLU A 656 42.18 30.32 -13.37
N GLN A 657 42.49 29.25 -12.62
CA GLN A 657 43.81 28.58 -12.67
C GLN A 657 44.14 28.12 -14.10
N MET A 658 43.21 27.45 -14.78
CA MET A 658 43.38 27.02 -16.18
C MET A 658 43.52 28.21 -17.14
N ARG A 659 42.72 29.26 -16.96
CA ARG A 659 42.76 30.46 -17.79
C ARG A 659 44.04 31.28 -17.59
N ALA A 660 44.58 31.31 -16.37
CA ALA A 660 45.88 31.93 -16.08
C ALA A 660 47.01 31.17 -16.79
N GLY A 661 47.05 29.85 -16.65
CA GLY A 661 48.03 29.01 -17.37
C GLY A 661 47.95 29.18 -18.90
N GLN A 662 46.75 29.31 -19.47
CA GLN A 662 46.59 29.59 -20.91
C GLN A 662 47.01 31.01 -21.34
N LYS A 663 47.00 31.99 -20.44
CA LYS A 663 47.54 33.34 -20.71
C LYS A 663 49.07 33.36 -20.69
N GLU A 664 49.67 32.59 -19.78
CA GLU A 664 51.13 32.44 -19.69
C GLU A 664 51.70 31.57 -20.81
N ALA A 665 51.01 30.48 -21.16
CA ALA A 665 51.40 29.55 -22.23
C ALA A 665 51.04 30.02 -23.66
N GLN A 666 50.91 31.34 -23.87
CA GLN A 666 50.74 31.87 -25.23
C GLN A 666 52.03 31.72 -26.04
N PRO A 667 51.95 31.40 -27.34
CA PRO A 667 53.14 31.31 -28.18
C PRO A 667 53.85 32.66 -28.26
N SER A 668 55.19 32.66 -28.25
CA SER A 668 55.98 33.86 -28.48
C SER A 668 55.66 34.44 -29.85
N SER A 669 55.30 35.72 -29.91
CA SER A 669 54.93 36.38 -31.17
C SER A 669 56.06 36.27 -32.21
N SER A 670 55.74 35.67 -33.35
CA SER A 670 56.61 35.54 -34.51
C SER A 670 56.05 36.36 -35.68
N ILE A 671 56.91 37.12 -36.33
CA ILE A 671 56.57 37.85 -37.57
C ILE A 671 56.61 36.89 -38.78
N MET A 672 57.36 35.79 -38.68
CA MET A 672 57.63 34.86 -39.78
C MET A 672 56.64 33.68 -39.83
N VAL A 673 55.86 33.45 -38.77
CA VAL A 673 54.83 32.40 -38.71
C VAL A 673 53.56 33.00 -38.09
N PRO A 674 52.41 33.05 -38.78
CA PRO A 674 51.25 33.88 -38.36
C PRO A 674 50.42 33.30 -37.19
N VAL A 675 50.86 32.23 -36.53
CA VAL A 675 50.13 31.58 -35.43
C VAL A 675 50.62 32.13 -34.09
N ASN A 676 50.17 33.36 -33.78
CA ASN A 676 50.62 34.14 -32.62
C ASN A 676 49.67 34.08 -31.41
N GLU A 677 48.57 33.33 -31.50
CA GLU A 677 47.65 33.13 -30.39
C GLU A 677 47.29 31.66 -30.21
N GLY A 678 47.33 31.19 -28.97
CA GLY A 678 46.78 29.89 -28.56
C GLY A 678 45.36 30.05 -28.00
N PRO A 679 44.54 28.97 -27.98
CA PRO A 679 43.18 29.04 -27.46
C PRO A 679 43.15 29.48 -25.98
N LYS A 680 42.26 30.43 -25.67
CA LYS A 680 42.04 30.99 -24.33
C LYS A 680 40.60 30.68 -23.90
N LEU A 681 40.41 30.21 -22.67
CA LEU A 681 39.10 30.13 -22.04
C LEU A 681 38.47 31.54 -21.96
N PRO A 682 37.15 31.68 -22.17
CA PRO A 682 36.48 32.98 -22.13
C PRO A 682 36.62 33.69 -20.76
N ALA A 683 36.24 34.97 -20.72
CA ALA A 683 36.00 35.62 -19.45
C ALA A 683 34.66 35.13 -18.88
N HIS A 684 34.64 34.81 -17.59
CA HIS A 684 33.39 34.68 -16.87
C HIS A 684 32.88 36.08 -16.51
N ASP A 685 31.80 36.53 -17.12
CA ASP A 685 31.15 37.78 -16.74
C ASP A 685 30.54 37.63 -15.33
N ALA A 686 31.07 38.39 -14.37
CA ALA A 686 30.57 38.42 -12.99
C ALA A 686 29.18 39.09 -12.83
N ALA A 687 28.48 39.38 -13.93
CA ALA A 687 27.35 40.30 -14.00
C ALA A 687 25.95 39.66 -13.97
N SER A 688 25.80 38.34 -14.11
CA SER A 688 24.46 37.69 -14.14
C SER A 688 23.94 37.24 -12.76
N GLY A 689 24.71 37.43 -11.69
CA GLY A 689 24.33 37.02 -10.32
C GLY A 689 23.25 37.88 -9.65
N ALA A 690 22.90 39.04 -10.22
CA ALA A 690 21.91 39.97 -9.66
C ALA A 690 20.47 39.64 -10.09
N VAL A 691 20.03 38.40 -9.83
CA VAL A 691 18.61 38.02 -10.01
C VAL A 691 17.78 38.60 -8.86
N GLY A 692 16.85 39.48 -9.23
CA GLY A 692 15.92 40.26 -8.40
C GLY A 692 15.70 39.85 -6.94
N ALA A 693 16.01 40.77 -6.03
CA ALA A 693 15.39 40.78 -4.71
C ALA A 693 13.87 40.97 -4.87
N PRO A 694 13.02 40.16 -4.19
CA PRO A 694 11.58 40.29 -4.31
C PRO A 694 11.09 41.56 -3.61
N THR A 695 10.63 42.55 -4.39
CA THR A 695 9.89 43.69 -3.86
C THR A 695 8.50 43.23 -3.40
N LYS A 696 8.29 43.20 -2.09
CA LYS A 696 6.98 43.39 -1.46
C LYS A 696 6.62 44.89 -1.44
N PRO A 697 5.36 45.31 -1.23
CA PRO A 697 4.20 44.54 -0.74
C PRO A 697 3.46 43.71 -1.81
#